data_AF-A0A1Q6SIZ2-F1
#
_entry.id   AF-A0A1Q6SIZ2-F1
#
_cell.length_a   1.000
_cell.length_b   1.000
_cell.length_c   1.000
_cell.angle_alpha   90.00
_cell.angle_beta   90.00
_cell.angle_gamma   90.00
#
_symmetry.space_group_name_H-M   'P 1'
#
loop_
_entity.id
_entity.type
_entity.pdbx_description
1 polymer ?
#
loop_
_entity_poly.entity_id
_entity_poly.type
_entity_poly.pdbx_seq_one_letter_code
_entity_poly.pdbx_strand_id
1 'polypeptide(L)'
;MLVGMGPGDLILVGARPGMGKTSFTMNVATKVAQYSKKAVCVFSLEMSAEQLASRMLSSEALVDSYALRSGNLSNDDWEKLARASSMLSECEILIDDTAGMTVTGMKAKLRRVKNLGLVVIDYLQLMQSDRRIDSRVNEVAEISRNLKLLAKDLRVPIITCAQLSRGPESRTDKRPMLSDLRDSGAIEQDADVVMFLYRDEYYDAADKKDGIQNTAEIIVAKNRHGSTANVKMGWFVALRPGGTVIRTAAGKFASAVKNHRMLEGRKTAVVGFSGGADSALLLVMMAEVLGTGNVLALHVNHMIRGEEADRDEKFCRDFCSERGIHFRAVRVDIPMLAKERGTGLEETARNERYRIFAVAMREGYDCTATAHNASDNAETVLFNLIRGAGTNGLSGIPPVRGSIIRPLILCTKDEIVSECGRRGIPFVFDSTNDDTDYTRNFIRHRIVPLAKEINPAFEDAVSSSSEILRRDRAHFDSLSSQYSLSSGRKILSSLDDAVLSRVLLDSLRNAGISPDSEHITNAAEMIRSEKVRSSLSLPGGVFSIDRDNLRAGFPDTPDGTVPSVLCEGVTVLSEDTAAVFVRSSADSSKYINPLKNIYKLSIHVSADSAKINDVVSARERRPGDRYPFGGMTRNVKKLLQSTKLPLETRRFLPVFTVGDEIIWLPGFPVSDRFRPSGDQVAELWFFSEKNSDSSDQRGRNRRDRRPHLGKC
;
A
#
# COMPACT_ATOMS: atom_id res chain seq x y z
N MET A 1 -26.06 28.98 -17.00
CA MET A 1 -26.00 27.57 -17.43
C MET A 1 -27.41 26.96 -17.34
N LEU A 2 -27.74 25.91 -18.10
CA LEU A 2 -29.12 25.36 -18.16
C LEU A 2 -29.65 25.01 -16.76
N VAL A 3 -30.87 25.46 -16.44
CA VAL A 3 -31.51 25.24 -15.13
C VAL A 3 -32.41 23.98 -15.14
N GLY A 4 -32.38 23.22 -16.24
CA GLY A 4 -33.20 22.03 -16.48
C GLY A 4 -33.82 22.04 -17.88
N MET A 5 -34.68 21.06 -18.17
CA MET A 5 -35.53 21.04 -19.36
C MET A 5 -36.98 21.30 -18.93
N GLY A 6 -37.54 22.42 -19.36
CA GLY A 6 -38.88 22.83 -18.99
C GLY A 6 -39.97 21.99 -19.67
N PRO A 7 -41.13 21.80 -19.03
CA PRO A 7 -42.31 21.23 -19.67
C PRO A 7 -42.68 22.01 -20.94
N GLY A 8 -42.68 21.34 -22.09
CA GLY A 8 -42.99 21.93 -23.38
C GLY A 8 -41.86 22.68 -24.08
N ASP A 9 -40.62 22.55 -23.58
CA ASP A 9 -39.43 23.01 -24.28
C ASP A 9 -39.13 22.13 -25.50
N LEU A 10 -38.69 22.76 -26.59
CA LEU A 10 -38.10 22.10 -27.75
C LEU A 10 -36.59 22.36 -27.73
N ILE A 11 -35.82 21.29 -27.56
CA ILE A 11 -34.36 21.31 -27.50
C ILE A 11 -33.80 20.73 -28.80
N LEU A 12 -32.97 21.50 -29.49
CA LEU A 12 -32.30 21.08 -30.71
C LEU A 12 -30.85 20.69 -30.40
N VAL A 13 -30.43 19.50 -30.85
CA VAL A 13 -29.03 19.05 -30.80
C VAL A 13 -28.49 18.91 -32.22
N GLY A 14 -27.71 19.90 -32.66
CA GLY A 14 -27.13 19.96 -33.99
C GLY A 14 -25.67 19.47 -34.04
N ALA A 15 -25.30 18.71 -35.05
CA ALA A 15 -23.89 18.40 -35.33
C ALA A 15 -23.69 17.83 -36.73
N ARG A 16 -22.44 17.79 -37.21
CA ARG A 16 -22.04 17.01 -38.39
C ARG A 16 -22.15 15.49 -38.13
N PRO A 17 -22.22 14.65 -39.18
CA PRO A 17 -22.14 13.20 -39.03
C PRO A 17 -20.88 12.78 -38.26
N GLY A 18 -20.97 11.73 -37.42
CA GLY A 18 -19.83 11.23 -36.64
C GLY A 18 -19.47 12.01 -35.37
N MET A 19 -20.09 13.17 -35.12
CA MET A 19 -19.82 14.00 -33.92
C MET A 19 -20.43 13.47 -32.62
N GLY A 20 -21.29 12.44 -32.68
CA GLY A 20 -21.86 11.79 -31.50
C GLY A 20 -23.23 12.29 -31.03
N LYS A 21 -24.04 12.89 -31.92
CA LYS A 21 -25.43 13.33 -31.63
C LYS A 21 -26.26 12.27 -30.93
N THR A 22 -26.43 11.13 -31.59
CA THR A 22 -27.18 9.98 -31.08
C THR A 22 -26.66 9.57 -29.71
N SER A 23 -25.34 9.37 -29.56
CA SER A 23 -24.75 8.93 -28.29
C SER A 23 -25.01 9.92 -27.16
N PHE A 24 -24.85 11.22 -27.41
CA PHE A 24 -25.14 12.26 -26.43
C PHE A 24 -26.61 12.25 -26.02
N THR A 25 -27.52 12.26 -27.00
CA THR A 25 -28.96 12.30 -26.74
C THR A 25 -29.44 11.02 -26.04
N MET A 26 -28.90 9.86 -26.40
CA MET A 26 -29.21 8.60 -25.71
C MET A 26 -28.69 8.57 -24.27
N ASN A 27 -27.54 9.18 -23.99
CA ASN A 27 -27.03 9.34 -22.63
C ASN A 27 -27.99 10.19 -21.79
N VAL A 28 -28.46 11.32 -22.35
CA VAL A 28 -29.47 12.16 -21.68
C VAL A 28 -30.76 11.37 -21.45
N ALA A 29 -31.28 10.68 -22.48
CA ALA A 29 -32.49 9.87 -22.39
C ALA A 29 -32.41 8.83 -21.27
N THR A 30 -31.30 8.09 -21.24
CA THR A 30 -31.03 7.04 -20.26
C THR A 30 -30.98 7.60 -18.85
N LYS A 31 -30.26 8.71 -18.63
CA LYS A 31 -30.16 9.33 -17.30
C LYS A 31 -31.50 9.94 -16.86
N VAL A 32 -32.28 10.53 -17.77
CA VAL A 32 -33.63 11.01 -17.43
C VAL A 32 -34.52 9.85 -17.00
N ALA A 33 -34.57 8.74 -17.75
CA ALA A 33 -35.34 7.56 -17.38
C ALA A 33 -34.94 7.00 -16.01
N GLN A 34 -33.63 6.91 -15.75
CA GLN A 34 -33.06 6.43 -14.49
C GLN A 34 -33.46 7.29 -13.28
N TYR A 35 -33.26 8.61 -13.38
CA TYR A 35 -33.42 9.52 -12.24
C TYR A 35 -34.87 9.94 -12.03
N SER A 36 -35.62 10.27 -13.09
CA SER A 36 -36.99 10.74 -12.93
C SER A 36 -37.99 9.61 -12.80
N LYS A 37 -37.60 8.36 -13.11
CA LYS A 37 -38.50 7.19 -13.14
C LYS A 37 -39.77 7.46 -13.98
N LYS A 38 -39.60 8.21 -15.07
CA LYS A 38 -40.65 8.54 -16.04
C LYS A 38 -40.35 7.86 -17.36
N ALA A 39 -41.39 7.60 -18.13
CA ALA A 39 -41.25 7.01 -19.46
C ALA A 39 -40.51 7.97 -20.40
N VAL A 40 -39.53 7.46 -21.13
CA VAL A 40 -38.81 8.19 -22.17
C VAL A 40 -39.07 7.52 -23.51
N CYS A 41 -39.64 8.27 -24.45
CA CYS A 41 -39.90 7.76 -25.80
C CYS A 41 -38.82 8.24 -26.77
N VAL A 42 -38.25 7.31 -27.53
CA VAL A 42 -37.19 7.56 -28.50
C VAL A 42 -37.71 7.17 -29.88
N PHE A 43 -37.82 8.14 -30.78
CA PHE A 43 -38.14 7.92 -32.18
C PHE A 43 -36.84 7.90 -32.99
N SER A 44 -36.40 6.71 -33.36
CA SER A 44 -35.14 6.46 -34.07
C SER A 44 -35.42 6.29 -35.56
N LEU A 45 -35.23 7.34 -36.33
CA LEU A 45 -35.58 7.36 -37.75
C LEU A 45 -34.42 6.90 -38.65
N GLU A 46 -33.20 6.88 -38.12
CA GLU A 46 -31.99 6.43 -38.84
C GLU A 46 -31.57 5.00 -38.48
N MET A 47 -31.73 4.61 -37.22
CA MET A 47 -31.18 3.37 -36.67
C MET A 47 -32.27 2.45 -36.13
N SER A 48 -32.01 1.13 -36.14
CA SER A 48 -32.95 0.18 -35.54
C SER A 48 -32.94 0.26 -34.02
N ALA A 49 -34.02 -0.21 -33.39
CA ALA A 49 -34.14 -0.29 -31.95
C ALA A 49 -33.01 -1.12 -31.32
N GLU A 50 -32.60 -2.23 -31.94
CA GLU A 50 -31.51 -3.09 -31.47
C GLU A 50 -30.16 -2.36 -31.50
N GLN A 51 -29.89 -1.58 -32.55
CA GLN A 51 -28.65 -0.82 -32.66
C GLN A 51 -28.55 0.26 -31.59
N LEU A 52 -29.66 0.94 -31.27
CA LEU A 52 -29.72 1.90 -30.18
C LEU A 52 -29.59 1.24 -28.82
N ALA A 53 -30.30 0.13 -28.58
CA ALA A 53 -30.21 -0.63 -27.34
C ALA A 53 -28.78 -1.13 -27.09
N SER A 54 -28.13 -1.68 -28.12
CA SER A 54 -26.72 -2.09 -28.05
C SER A 54 -25.78 -0.93 -27.70
N ARG A 55 -26.02 0.26 -28.27
CA ARG A 55 -25.25 1.47 -27.93
C ARG A 55 -25.48 1.94 -26.49
N MET A 56 -26.73 1.96 -26.02
CA MET A 56 -27.04 2.28 -24.62
C MET A 56 -26.34 1.32 -23.67
N LEU A 57 -26.43 0.01 -23.97
CA LEU A 57 -25.83 -1.03 -23.16
C LEU A 57 -24.31 -0.91 -23.11
N SER A 58 -23.65 -0.72 -24.26
CA SER A 58 -22.21 -0.48 -24.37
C SER A 58 -21.79 0.79 -23.61
N SER A 59 -22.55 1.87 -23.75
CA SER A 59 -22.28 3.16 -23.08
C SER A 59 -22.42 3.06 -21.57
N GLU A 60 -23.43 2.36 -21.07
CA GLU A 60 -23.68 2.23 -19.63
C GLU A 60 -22.75 1.18 -18.99
N ALA A 61 -22.45 0.08 -19.68
CA ALA A 61 -21.50 -0.92 -19.22
C ALA A 61 -20.04 -0.45 -19.31
N LEU A 62 -19.77 0.65 -20.03
CA LEU A 62 -18.42 1.10 -20.40
C LEU A 62 -17.62 -0.01 -21.09
N VAL A 63 -18.28 -0.75 -21.97
CA VAL A 63 -17.69 -1.84 -22.77
C VAL A 63 -17.60 -1.39 -24.22
N ASP A 64 -16.50 -1.74 -24.89
CA ASP A 64 -16.27 -1.33 -26.27
C ASP A 64 -17.38 -1.85 -27.20
N SER A 65 -17.93 -0.96 -28.04
CA SER A 65 -19.05 -1.31 -28.91
C SER A 65 -18.67 -2.29 -30.02
N TYR A 66 -17.39 -2.35 -30.42
CA TYR A 66 -16.92 -3.36 -31.37
C TYR A 66 -16.75 -4.72 -30.68
N ALA A 67 -16.21 -4.78 -29.46
CA ALA A 67 -16.17 -6.00 -28.64
C ALA A 67 -17.57 -6.59 -28.42
N LEU A 68 -18.57 -5.74 -28.11
CA LEU A 68 -19.97 -6.15 -27.95
C LEU A 68 -20.55 -6.73 -29.25
N ARG A 69 -20.26 -6.13 -30.41
CA ARG A 69 -20.76 -6.61 -31.72
C ARG A 69 -20.02 -7.85 -32.23
N SER A 70 -18.73 -7.96 -31.95
CA SER A 70 -17.89 -9.08 -32.37
C SER A 70 -18.03 -10.30 -31.46
N GLY A 71 -18.60 -10.14 -30.27
CA GLY A 71 -18.71 -11.19 -29.26
C GLY A 71 -17.40 -11.50 -28.53
N ASN A 72 -16.32 -10.73 -28.80
CA ASN A 72 -15.03 -10.90 -28.14
C ASN A 72 -15.01 -10.16 -26.79
N LEU A 73 -15.76 -10.70 -25.83
CA LEU A 73 -15.97 -10.11 -24.50
C LEU A 73 -15.21 -10.89 -23.43
N SER A 74 -14.54 -10.19 -22.53
CA SER A 74 -13.95 -10.82 -21.34
C SER A 74 -15.02 -11.17 -20.30
N ASN A 75 -14.68 -12.01 -19.33
CA ASN A 75 -15.62 -12.35 -18.24
C ASN A 75 -16.06 -11.11 -17.43
N ASP A 76 -15.18 -10.12 -17.23
CA ASP A 76 -15.56 -8.86 -16.57
C ASP A 76 -16.50 -8.00 -17.43
N ASP A 77 -16.32 -8.01 -18.76
CA ASP A 77 -17.23 -7.32 -19.67
C ASP A 77 -18.63 -7.94 -19.61
N TRP A 78 -18.72 -9.28 -19.50
CA TRP A 78 -19.99 -9.97 -19.29
C TRP A 78 -20.67 -9.57 -17.98
N GLU A 79 -19.93 -9.44 -16.87
CA GLU A 79 -20.48 -8.97 -15.59
C GLU A 79 -20.94 -7.50 -15.65
N LYS A 80 -20.19 -6.64 -16.35
CA LYS A 80 -20.59 -5.24 -16.58
C LYS A 80 -21.85 -5.13 -17.42
N LEU A 81 -21.92 -5.90 -18.51
CA LEU A 81 -23.10 -5.95 -19.37
C LEU A 81 -24.31 -6.49 -18.61
N ALA A 82 -24.14 -7.52 -17.77
CA ALA A 82 -25.23 -8.04 -16.94
C ALA A 82 -25.77 -6.98 -15.97
N ARG A 83 -24.88 -6.24 -15.29
CA ARG A 83 -25.27 -5.13 -14.39
C ARG A 83 -25.95 -3.99 -15.15
N ALA A 84 -25.38 -3.56 -16.28
CA ALA A 84 -25.96 -2.50 -17.10
C ALA A 84 -27.33 -2.90 -17.67
N SER A 85 -27.48 -4.15 -18.12
CA SER A 85 -28.74 -4.71 -18.59
C SER A 85 -29.80 -4.73 -17.49
N SER A 86 -29.44 -5.17 -16.28
CA SER A 86 -30.35 -5.17 -15.12
C SER A 86 -30.82 -3.77 -14.75
N MET A 87 -29.97 -2.75 -14.88
CA MET A 87 -30.36 -1.38 -14.57
C MET A 87 -31.19 -0.76 -15.70
N LEU A 88 -30.82 -1.02 -16.96
CA LEU A 88 -31.59 -0.54 -18.12
C LEU A 88 -32.98 -1.18 -18.18
N SER A 89 -33.15 -2.42 -17.74
CA SER A 89 -34.45 -3.09 -17.69
C SER A 89 -35.41 -2.46 -16.67
N GLU A 90 -34.89 -1.77 -15.65
CA GLU A 90 -35.69 -0.98 -14.70
C GLU A 90 -36.14 0.38 -15.27
N CYS A 91 -35.61 0.78 -16.43
CA CYS A 91 -35.93 2.07 -17.06
C CYS A 91 -37.04 1.90 -18.11
N GLU A 92 -38.07 2.74 -18.04
CA GLU A 92 -39.15 2.74 -19.04
C GLU A 92 -38.74 3.55 -20.28
N ILE A 93 -37.85 2.96 -21.10
CA ILE A 93 -37.40 3.54 -22.37
C ILE A 93 -38.10 2.81 -23.52
N LEU A 94 -38.94 3.53 -24.27
CA LEU A 94 -39.70 3.00 -25.40
C LEU A 94 -39.06 3.49 -26.70
N ILE A 95 -38.50 2.58 -27.49
CA ILE A 95 -37.87 2.89 -28.77
C ILE A 95 -38.82 2.53 -29.90
N ASP A 96 -39.03 3.48 -30.81
CA ASP A 96 -39.80 3.32 -32.03
C ASP A 96 -38.91 3.63 -33.22
N ASP A 97 -38.63 2.62 -34.04
CA ASP A 97 -37.78 2.72 -35.23
C ASP A 97 -38.57 2.73 -36.54
N THR A 98 -39.85 3.12 -36.48
CA THR A 98 -40.69 3.26 -37.68
C THR A 98 -40.17 4.41 -38.56
N ALA A 99 -39.71 4.09 -39.77
CA ALA A 99 -39.27 5.07 -40.75
C ALA A 99 -40.42 5.98 -41.23
N GLY A 100 -40.08 7.19 -41.69
CA GLY A 100 -41.07 8.12 -42.25
C GLY A 100 -42.11 8.64 -41.26
N MET A 101 -41.78 8.67 -39.96
CA MET A 101 -42.70 9.10 -38.91
C MET A 101 -43.16 10.56 -39.11
N THR A 102 -44.48 10.79 -39.10
CA THR A 102 -45.06 12.13 -39.05
C THR A 102 -45.32 12.58 -37.60
N VAL A 103 -45.43 13.89 -37.37
CA VAL A 103 -45.72 14.45 -36.03
C VAL A 103 -47.07 13.96 -35.51
N THR A 104 -48.07 13.82 -36.41
CA THR A 104 -49.39 13.29 -36.07
C THR A 104 -49.32 11.81 -35.67
N GLY A 105 -48.57 10.99 -36.42
CA GLY A 105 -48.32 9.59 -36.06
C GLY A 105 -47.63 9.44 -34.70
N MET A 106 -46.60 10.26 -34.45
CA MET A 106 -45.89 10.32 -33.18
C MET A 106 -46.83 10.67 -32.02
N LYS A 107 -47.68 11.70 -32.19
CA LYS A 107 -48.67 12.12 -31.19
C LYS A 107 -49.64 10.98 -30.84
N ALA A 108 -50.10 10.22 -31.83
CA ALA A 108 -51.00 9.08 -31.61
C ALA A 108 -50.35 7.99 -30.75
N LYS A 109 -49.05 7.72 -30.94
CA LYS A 109 -48.28 6.76 -30.13
C LYS A 109 -48.04 7.29 -28.71
N LEU A 110 -47.56 8.53 -28.58
CA LEU A 110 -47.24 9.16 -27.30
C LEU A 110 -48.45 9.28 -26.36
N ARG A 111 -49.66 9.49 -26.88
CA ARG A 111 -50.90 9.54 -26.08
C ARG A 111 -51.21 8.24 -25.32
N ARG A 112 -50.65 7.10 -25.75
CA ARG A 112 -50.85 5.80 -25.10
C ARG A 112 -49.85 5.54 -23.98
N VAL A 113 -48.78 6.33 -23.91
CA VAL A 113 -47.71 6.18 -22.92
C VAL A 113 -48.10 6.89 -21.64
N LYS A 114 -48.15 6.14 -20.54
CA LYS A 114 -48.43 6.70 -19.21
C LYS A 114 -47.15 7.31 -18.65
N ASN A 115 -47.26 8.37 -17.84
CA ASN A 115 -46.12 8.97 -17.14
C ASN A 115 -44.95 9.40 -18.06
N LEU A 116 -45.27 9.91 -19.25
CA LEU A 116 -44.26 10.42 -20.20
C LEU A 116 -43.48 11.60 -19.59
N GLY A 117 -42.15 11.49 -19.62
CA GLY A 117 -41.24 12.50 -19.07
C GLY A 117 -40.36 13.21 -20.11
N LEU A 118 -40.04 12.54 -21.21
CA LEU A 118 -39.17 13.07 -22.27
C LEU A 118 -39.48 12.38 -23.60
N VAL A 119 -39.39 13.14 -24.69
CA VAL A 119 -39.40 12.61 -26.05
C VAL A 119 -38.06 12.93 -26.72
N VAL A 120 -37.47 11.94 -27.37
CA VAL A 120 -36.24 12.06 -28.17
C VAL A 120 -36.55 11.70 -29.61
N ILE A 121 -36.03 12.48 -30.56
CA ILE A 121 -36.20 12.25 -32.00
C ILE A 121 -34.82 12.29 -32.66
N ASP A 122 -34.39 11.16 -33.24
CA ASP A 122 -33.11 11.02 -33.92
C ASP A 122 -33.31 10.54 -35.37
N TYR A 123 -33.35 11.41 -36.38
CA TYR A 123 -33.18 12.87 -36.38
C TYR A 123 -34.23 13.57 -37.27
N LEU A 124 -34.42 14.88 -37.05
CA LEU A 124 -35.50 15.70 -37.61
C LEU A 124 -35.66 15.55 -39.13
N GLN A 125 -34.55 15.56 -39.88
CA GLN A 125 -34.57 15.53 -41.34
C GLN A 125 -34.94 14.17 -41.95
N LEU A 126 -35.33 13.17 -41.17
CA LEU A 126 -35.96 11.94 -41.67
C LEU A 126 -37.47 11.89 -41.40
N MET A 127 -38.02 12.90 -40.74
CA MET A 127 -39.47 13.06 -40.59
C MET A 127 -40.11 13.50 -41.91
N GLN A 128 -41.37 13.08 -42.07
CA GLN A 128 -42.24 13.46 -43.18
C GLN A 128 -43.33 14.41 -42.69
N SER A 129 -43.72 15.38 -43.53
CA SER A 129 -44.92 16.17 -43.30
C SER A 129 -46.19 15.37 -43.62
N ASP A 130 -47.28 15.68 -42.91
CA ASP A 130 -48.60 15.08 -43.19
C ASP A 130 -49.18 15.53 -44.54
N ARG A 131 -48.64 16.61 -45.11
CA ARG A 131 -49.02 17.17 -46.42
C ARG A 131 -47.82 17.11 -47.37
N ARG A 132 -48.07 16.96 -48.66
CA ARG A 132 -47.00 17.06 -49.66
C ARG A 132 -46.55 18.53 -49.79
N ILE A 133 -45.28 18.80 -49.52
CA ILE A 133 -44.66 20.13 -49.65
C ILE A 133 -43.46 20.01 -50.58
N ASP A 134 -43.42 20.85 -51.62
CA ASP A 134 -42.38 20.75 -52.66
C ASP A 134 -41.00 21.27 -52.20
N SER A 135 -40.98 22.16 -51.21
CA SER A 135 -39.75 22.69 -50.63
C SER A 135 -39.40 22.00 -49.32
N ARG A 136 -38.27 21.28 -49.30
CA ARG A 136 -37.78 20.61 -48.08
C ARG A 136 -37.55 21.59 -46.93
N VAL A 137 -37.14 22.82 -47.23
CA VAL A 137 -36.96 23.90 -46.23
C VAL A 137 -38.27 24.21 -45.53
N ASN A 138 -39.35 24.37 -46.32
CA ASN A 138 -40.68 24.66 -45.78
C ASN A 138 -41.25 23.44 -45.03
N GLU A 139 -40.97 22.23 -45.51
CA GLU A 139 -41.35 20.99 -44.85
C GLU A 139 -40.74 20.87 -43.46
N VAL A 140 -39.44 21.08 -43.35
CA VAL A 140 -38.72 21.01 -42.06
C VAL A 140 -39.17 22.14 -41.12
N ALA A 141 -39.49 23.33 -41.66
CA ALA A 141 -40.07 24.42 -40.89
C ALA A 141 -41.45 24.05 -40.30
N GLU A 142 -42.33 23.44 -41.09
CA GLU A 142 -43.63 22.96 -40.59
C GLU A 142 -43.47 21.88 -39.52
N ILE A 143 -42.57 20.91 -39.74
CA ILE A 143 -42.29 19.84 -38.77
C ILE A 143 -41.79 20.44 -37.45
N SER A 144 -40.83 21.38 -37.49
CA SER A 144 -40.30 22.01 -36.28
C SER A 144 -41.36 22.74 -35.48
N ARG A 145 -42.21 23.52 -36.15
CA ARG A 145 -43.34 24.21 -35.52
C ARG A 145 -44.32 23.22 -34.89
N ASN A 146 -44.66 22.15 -35.60
CA ASN A 146 -45.55 21.11 -35.10
C ASN A 146 -44.96 20.36 -33.90
N LEU A 147 -43.64 20.13 -33.87
CA LEU A 147 -42.95 19.56 -32.71
C LEU A 147 -43.01 20.50 -31.50
N LYS A 148 -42.83 21.81 -31.70
CA LYS A 148 -42.97 22.79 -30.61
C LYS A 148 -44.39 22.81 -30.04
N LEU A 149 -45.41 22.73 -30.90
CA LEU A 149 -46.80 22.61 -30.47
C LEU A 149 -47.05 21.29 -29.73
N LEU A 150 -46.48 20.18 -30.21
CA LEU A 150 -46.57 18.87 -29.57
C LEU A 150 -45.95 18.89 -28.16
N ALA A 151 -44.77 19.48 -27.99
CA ALA A 151 -44.11 19.62 -26.70
C ALA A 151 -45.03 20.34 -25.69
N LYS A 152 -45.63 21.47 -26.12
CA LYS A 152 -46.57 22.24 -25.30
C LYS A 152 -47.84 21.47 -24.96
N ASP A 153 -48.42 20.75 -25.93
CA ASP A 153 -49.64 19.97 -25.75
C ASP A 153 -49.43 18.82 -24.75
N LEU A 154 -48.33 18.09 -24.89
CA LEU A 154 -47.97 17.00 -23.98
C LEU A 154 -47.40 17.49 -22.64
N ARG A 155 -46.99 18.76 -22.55
CA ARG A 155 -46.27 19.33 -21.39
C ARG A 155 -45.03 18.52 -21.00
N VAL A 156 -44.29 18.04 -22.00
CA VAL A 156 -43.02 17.34 -21.82
C VAL A 156 -41.95 17.98 -22.71
N PRO A 157 -40.68 17.99 -22.28
CA PRO A 157 -39.59 18.41 -23.15
C PRO A 157 -39.44 17.44 -24.33
N ILE A 158 -39.10 17.99 -25.49
CA ILE A 158 -38.75 17.23 -26.70
C ILE A 158 -37.32 17.59 -27.10
N ILE A 159 -36.43 16.59 -27.17
CA ILE A 159 -35.11 16.73 -27.77
C ILE A 159 -35.17 16.20 -29.20
N THR A 160 -34.71 17.00 -30.16
CA THR A 160 -34.60 16.57 -31.56
C THR A 160 -33.19 16.79 -32.08
N CYS A 161 -32.60 15.73 -32.64
CA CYS A 161 -31.32 15.80 -33.32
C CYS A 161 -31.50 16.46 -34.69
N ALA A 162 -30.55 17.31 -35.09
CA ALA A 162 -30.49 17.87 -36.43
C ALA A 162 -29.11 17.68 -37.04
N GLN A 163 -29.08 17.27 -38.30
CA GLN A 163 -27.84 17.27 -39.07
C GLN A 163 -27.54 18.68 -39.59
N LEU A 164 -26.30 19.13 -39.42
CA LEU A 164 -25.86 20.44 -39.91
C LEU A 164 -25.38 20.41 -41.35
N SER A 165 -25.50 21.55 -42.03
CA SER A 165 -24.89 21.80 -43.34
C SER A 165 -23.36 21.64 -43.28
N ARG A 166 -22.70 21.56 -44.45
CA ARG A 166 -21.23 21.51 -44.53
C ARG A 166 -20.55 22.86 -44.30
N GLY A 167 -21.31 23.92 -44.02
CA GLY A 167 -20.81 25.28 -43.78
C GLY A 167 -19.61 25.38 -42.83
N PRO A 168 -19.62 24.72 -41.65
CA PRO A 168 -18.50 24.76 -40.71
C PRO A 168 -17.17 24.29 -41.31
N GLU A 169 -17.19 23.32 -42.23
CA GLU A 169 -15.97 22.75 -42.85
C GLU A 169 -15.21 23.76 -43.71
N SER A 170 -15.87 24.82 -44.18
CA SER A 170 -15.27 25.85 -45.04
C SER A 170 -14.70 27.05 -44.26
N ARG A 171 -15.06 27.20 -42.98
CA ARG A 171 -14.63 28.33 -42.13
C ARG A 171 -13.26 28.07 -41.52
N THR A 172 -12.55 29.12 -41.09
CA THR A 172 -11.31 28.98 -40.30
C THR A 172 -11.61 28.37 -38.93
N ASP A 173 -12.59 28.93 -38.23
CA ASP A 173 -13.19 28.30 -37.05
C ASP A 173 -14.28 27.32 -37.49
N LYS A 174 -14.04 26.03 -37.24
CA LYS A 174 -14.94 24.90 -37.59
C LYS A 174 -16.09 24.73 -36.60
N ARG A 175 -16.17 25.54 -35.54
CA ARG A 175 -17.25 25.49 -34.56
C ARG A 175 -18.60 25.82 -35.20
N PRO A 176 -19.62 24.98 -35.02
CA PRO A 176 -20.95 25.26 -35.53
C PRO A 176 -21.58 26.51 -34.90
N MET A 177 -22.33 27.25 -35.71
CA MET A 177 -23.06 28.45 -35.36
C MET A 177 -24.51 28.34 -35.85
N LEU A 178 -25.40 29.20 -35.37
CA LEU A 178 -26.83 29.13 -35.69
C LEU A 178 -27.12 29.17 -37.19
N SER A 179 -26.35 29.95 -37.96
CA SER A 179 -26.48 30.00 -39.42
C SER A 179 -26.14 28.70 -40.14
N ASP A 180 -25.50 27.71 -39.50
CA ASP A 180 -25.24 26.39 -40.12
C ASP A 180 -26.49 25.50 -40.19
N LEU A 181 -27.56 25.92 -39.52
CA LEU A 181 -28.93 25.41 -39.71
C LEU A 181 -29.59 26.01 -40.97
N ARG A 182 -28.82 26.73 -41.82
CA ARG A 182 -29.19 27.63 -42.94
C ARG A 182 -30.44 27.31 -43.76
N ASP A 183 -30.79 26.04 -43.89
CA ASP A 183 -31.99 25.56 -44.58
C ASP A 183 -33.24 25.55 -43.67
N SER A 184 -33.18 26.20 -42.51
CA SER A 184 -34.15 26.02 -41.43
C SER A 184 -34.13 27.15 -40.38
N GLY A 185 -34.16 28.42 -40.81
CA GLY A 185 -34.32 29.55 -39.88
C GLY A 185 -35.56 29.44 -38.97
N ALA A 186 -36.60 28.72 -39.41
CA ALA A 186 -37.76 28.37 -38.60
C ALA A 186 -37.42 27.44 -37.42
N ILE A 187 -36.52 26.46 -37.58
CA ILE A 187 -36.09 25.59 -36.47
C ILE A 187 -35.43 26.44 -35.38
N GLU A 188 -34.57 27.37 -35.76
CA GLU A 188 -33.92 28.26 -34.80
C GLU A 188 -34.97 29.05 -34.01
N GLN A 189 -36.01 29.58 -34.67
CA GLN A 189 -37.06 30.35 -34.01
C GLN A 189 -37.90 29.51 -33.05
N ASP A 190 -38.27 28.28 -33.46
CA ASP A 190 -39.16 27.40 -32.71
C ASP A 190 -38.49 26.73 -31.49
N ALA A 191 -37.18 26.44 -31.57
CA ALA A 191 -36.43 25.82 -30.47
C ALA A 191 -36.20 26.80 -29.32
N ASP A 192 -36.43 26.36 -28.07
CA ASP A 192 -36.10 27.16 -26.88
C ASP A 192 -34.62 27.06 -26.53
N VAL A 193 -34.00 25.91 -26.82
CA VAL A 193 -32.57 25.67 -26.62
C VAL A 193 -31.97 25.06 -27.88
N VAL A 194 -30.84 25.61 -28.35
CA VAL A 194 -30.05 25.05 -29.45
C VAL A 194 -28.66 24.75 -28.93
N MET A 195 -28.26 23.49 -29.06
CA MET A 195 -26.94 23.00 -28.69
C MET A 195 -26.23 22.44 -29.93
N PHE A 196 -24.94 22.72 -30.06
CA PHE A 196 -24.10 22.08 -31.07
C PHE A 196 -23.06 21.17 -30.43
N LEU A 197 -22.82 20.01 -31.05
CA LEU A 197 -21.68 19.15 -30.71
C LEU A 197 -20.53 19.39 -31.67
N TYR A 198 -19.36 19.59 -31.10
CA TYR A 198 -18.13 19.86 -31.82
C TYR A 198 -16.97 19.03 -31.27
N ARG A 199 -16.10 18.56 -32.15
CA ARG A 199 -14.89 17.80 -31.82
C ARG A 199 -13.74 18.27 -32.71
N ASP A 200 -12.68 18.79 -32.10
CA ASP A 200 -11.49 19.27 -32.82
C ASP A 200 -10.82 18.15 -33.63
N GLU A 201 -10.68 16.95 -33.04
CA GLU A 201 -10.07 15.77 -33.68
C GLU A 201 -10.69 15.36 -35.02
N TYR A 202 -11.96 15.69 -35.24
CA TYR A 202 -12.65 15.34 -36.48
C TYR A 202 -12.13 16.17 -37.67
N TYR A 203 -11.68 17.39 -37.41
CA TYR A 203 -11.25 18.33 -38.44
C TYR A 203 -9.73 18.35 -38.65
N ASP A 204 -8.95 18.17 -37.59
CA ASP A 204 -7.49 18.30 -37.63
C ASP A 204 -6.79 16.94 -37.43
N ALA A 205 -6.57 16.21 -38.52
CA ALA A 205 -5.79 14.96 -38.50
C ALA A 205 -4.26 15.19 -38.35
N ALA A 206 -3.80 16.44 -38.56
CA ALA A 206 -2.38 16.82 -38.61
C ALA A 206 -1.83 17.37 -37.29
N ASP A 207 -2.66 18.00 -36.45
CA ASP A 207 -2.27 18.48 -35.12
C ASP A 207 -2.41 17.37 -34.09
N LYS A 208 -1.58 16.33 -34.24
CA LYS A 208 -1.25 15.37 -33.18
C LYS A 208 -0.29 16.00 -32.15
N LYS A 209 -0.56 17.23 -31.75
CA LYS A 209 0.09 17.91 -30.62
C LYS A 209 -0.98 18.05 -29.54
N ASP A 210 -0.64 17.63 -28.34
CA ASP A 210 -1.48 17.56 -27.14
C ASP A 210 -2.40 16.34 -27.09
N GLY A 211 -2.03 15.38 -26.23
CA GLY A 211 -2.72 14.12 -25.97
C GLY A 211 -4.09 14.23 -25.30
N ILE A 212 -4.91 15.21 -25.67
CA ILE A 212 -6.34 15.26 -25.33
C ILE A 212 -7.09 14.40 -26.34
N GLN A 213 -6.85 13.08 -26.29
CA GLN A 213 -7.72 12.16 -27.01
C GLN A 213 -9.08 12.12 -26.31
N ASN A 214 -10.15 12.27 -27.07
CA ASN A 214 -11.55 12.14 -26.67
C ASN A 214 -12.18 13.31 -25.88
N THR A 215 -12.02 14.56 -26.32
CA THR A 215 -12.91 15.64 -25.83
C THR A 215 -13.93 16.07 -26.88
N ALA A 216 -15.16 16.32 -26.44
CA ALA A 216 -16.22 16.93 -27.22
C ALA A 216 -16.66 18.22 -26.55
N GLU A 217 -17.15 19.18 -27.31
CA GLU A 217 -17.69 20.42 -26.78
C GLU A 217 -19.16 20.54 -27.11
N ILE A 218 -19.95 20.86 -26.09
CA ILE A 218 -21.34 21.31 -26.25
C ILE A 218 -21.33 22.82 -26.29
N ILE A 219 -21.74 23.39 -27.42
CA ILE A 219 -21.91 24.82 -27.61
C ILE A 219 -23.41 25.11 -27.46
N VAL A 220 -23.82 25.69 -26.33
CA VAL A 220 -25.20 26.16 -26.13
C VAL A 220 -25.34 27.49 -26.87
N ALA A 221 -25.72 27.42 -28.14
CA ALA A 221 -25.81 28.56 -29.06
C ALA A 221 -27.07 29.40 -28.85
N LYS A 222 -28.16 28.79 -28.36
CA LYS A 222 -29.40 29.48 -27.97
C LYS A 222 -29.92 28.91 -26.67
N ASN A 223 -30.35 29.77 -25.76
CA ASN A 223 -31.03 29.39 -24.53
C ASN A 223 -32.06 30.46 -24.17
N ARG A 224 -33.35 30.16 -24.30
CA ARG A 224 -34.43 31.10 -23.98
C ARG A 224 -34.55 31.40 -22.49
N HIS A 225 -34.06 30.49 -21.65
CA HIS A 225 -34.22 30.51 -20.20
C HIS A 225 -32.92 30.88 -19.45
N GLY A 226 -31.87 31.33 -20.15
CA GLY A 226 -30.61 31.69 -19.51
C GLY A 226 -29.48 32.02 -20.50
N SER A 227 -28.24 32.05 -19.99
CA SER A 227 -27.06 32.37 -20.80
C SER A 227 -26.70 31.24 -21.78
N THR A 228 -26.07 31.62 -22.89
CA THR A 228 -25.27 30.72 -23.73
C THR A 228 -23.98 30.36 -23.00
N ALA A 229 -23.40 29.20 -23.34
CA ALA A 229 -22.15 28.73 -22.75
C ALA A 229 -21.55 27.61 -23.61
N ASN A 230 -20.24 27.46 -23.49
CA ASN A 230 -19.51 26.34 -24.05
C ASN A 230 -19.10 25.40 -22.92
N VAL A 231 -19.44 24.12 -23.05
CA VAL A 231 -19.17 23.09 -22.04
C VAL A 231 -18.29 22.01 -22.66
N LYS A 232 -17.08 21.85 -22.12
CA LYS A 232 -16.20 20.74 -22.51
C LYS A 232 -16.66 19.45 -21.84
N MET A 233 -16.69 18.37 -22.61
CA MET A 233 -17.04 17.01 -22.19
C MET A 233 -15.97 16.01 -22.60
N GLY A 234 -15.87 14.91 -21.87
CA GLY A 234 -15.05 13.76 -22.24
C GLY A 234 -15.87 12.70 -22.98
N TRP A 235 -15.30 12.12 -24.03
CA TRP A 235 -15.84 10.97 -24.75
C TRP A 235 -15.19 9.69 -24.19
N PHE A 236 -15.85 9.06 -23.23
CA PHE A 236 -15.28 7.89 -22.56
C PHE A 236 -15.34 6.66 -23.47
N VAL A 237 -14.30 6.40 -24.27
CA VAL A 237 -14.09 5.07 -24.84
C VAL A 237 -13.85 4.10 -23.69
N ALA A 238 -14.46 2.92 -23.77
CA ALA A 238 -14.23 1.81 -22.86
C ALA A 238 -12.73 1.56 -22.73
N LEU A 239 -12.13 2.09 -21.67
CA LEU A 239 -10.84 1.63 -21.22
C LEU A 239 -11.05 0.22 -20.68
N ARG A 240 -10.10 -0.66 -20.99
CA ARG A 240 -10.04 -2.05 -20.50
C ARG A 240 -10.41 -2.15 -19.01
N PRO A 241 -10.97 -3.29 -18.59
CA PRO A 241 -11.69 -3.40 -17.33
C PRO A 241 -10.89 -3.10 -16.06
N GLY A 242 -11.34 -2.10 -15.29
CA GLY A 242 -10.96 -1.89 -13.89
C GLY A 242 -11.13 -0.45 -13.39
N GLY A 243 -12.16 -0.19 -12.58
CA GLY A 243 -12.20 0.97 -11.67
C GLY A 243 -13.01 2.20 -12.09
N THR A 244 -13.86 2.65 -11.17
CA THR A 244 -14.64 3.89 -11.17
C THR A 244 -13.83 5.11 -11.65
N VAL A 245 -14.50 5.98 -12.43
CA VAL A 245 -13.97 7.22 -13.01
C VAL A 245 -13.26 8.08 -11.98
N ILE A 246 -11.94 8.01 -12.01
CA ILE A 246 -11.02 9.00 -11.49
C ILE A 246 -9.86 9.07 -12.49
N ARG A 247 -10.09 9.79 -13.60
CA ARG A 247 -9.15 9.83 -14.75
C ARG A 247 -8.12 10.97 -14.69
N THR A 248 -8.19 11.85 -13.71
CA THR A 248 -7.20 12.93 -13.53
C THR A 248 -6.30 12.61 -12.35
N ALA A 249 -5.02 12.99 -12.43
CA ALA A 249 -4.08 12.85 -11.33
C ALA A 249 -4.62 13.51 -10.04
N ALA A 250 -5.34 14.62 -10.17
CA ALA A 250 -6.01 15.29 -9.05
C ALA A 250 -7.11 14.44 -8.40
N GLY A 251 -7.93 13.78 -9.21
CA GLY A 251 -8.92 12.85 -8.67
C GLY A 251 -8.24 11.66 -7.99
N LYS A 252 -7.19 11.10 -8.61
CA LYS A 252 -6.48 9.92 -8.10
C LYS A 252 -5.80 10.25 -6.77
N PHE A 253 -5.23 11.44 -6.67
CA PHE A 253 -4.75 12.04 -5.43
C PHE A 253 -5.85 12.13 -4.37
N ALA A 254 -7.00 12.73 -4.68
CA ALA A 254 -8.11 12.87 -3.72
C ALA A 254 -8.63 11.51 -3.24
N SER A 255 -8.70 10.53 -4.14
CA SER A 255 -9.06 9.15 -3.83
C SER A 255 -8.05 8.48 -2.91
N ALA A 256 -6.75 8.59 -3.20
CA ALA A 256 -5.70 8.02 -2.38
C ALA A 256 -5.73 8.61 -0.96
N VAL A 257 -5.85 9.93 -0.86
CA VAL A 257 -5.94 10.65 0.42
C VAL A 257 -7.14 10.16 1.24
N LYS A 258 -8.31 10.04 0.61
CA LYS A 258 -9.54 9.59 1.27
C LYS A 258 -9.51 8.11 1.65
N ASN A 259 -9.21 7.22 0.70
CA ASN A 259 -9.29 5.77 0.88
C ASN A 259 -8.29 5.26 1.92
N HIS A 260 -7.11 5.89 1.99
CA HIS A 260 -6.07 5.52 2.95
C HIS A 260 -6.03 6.44 4.17
N ARG A 261 -7.05 7.30 4.38
CA ARG A 261 -7.18 8.19 5.54
C ARG A 261 -5.89 8.99 5.81
N MET A 262 -5.24 9.48 4.75
CA MET A 262 -3.89 10.03 4.83
C MET A 262 -3.81 11.31 5.66
N LEU A 263 -4.91 12.06 5.76
CA LEU A 263 -4.98 13.34 6.48
C LEU A 263 -5.95 13.31 7.67
N GLU A 264 -6.45 12.14 8.06
CA GLU A 264 -7.35 12.02 9.21
C GLU A 264 -6.60 12.41 10.50
N GLY A 265 -7.04 13.48 11.16
CA GLY A 265 -6.38 14.04 12.35
C GLY A 265 -5.09 14.82 12.09
N ARG A 266 -4.71 15.08 10.83
CA ARG A 266 -3.47 15.77 10.44
C ARG A 266 -3.80 17.11 9.78
N LYS A 267 -3.23 18.20 10.27
CA LYS A 267 -3.48 19.57 9.79
C LYS A 267 -2.27 20.18 9.09
N THR A 268 -1.08 19.69 9.38
CA THR A 268 0.20 20.21 8.87
C THR A 268 1.03 19.11 8.23
N ALA A 269 1.76 19.43 7.16
CA ALA A 269 2.55 18.44 6.44
C ALA A 269 3.92 18.99 5.99
N VAL A 270 4.94 18.14 6.10
CA VAL A 270 6.24 18.34 5.44
C VAL A 270 6.20 17.61 4.10
N VAL A 271 6.42 18.31 3.00
CA VAL A 271 6.45 17.74 1.65
C VAL A 271 7.89 17.67 1.17
N GLY A 272 8.37 16.48 0.83
CA GLY A 272 9.68 16.33 0.19
C GLY A 272 9.68 16.92 -1.22
N PHE A 273 10.44 17.98 -1.44
CA PHE A 273 10.43 18.75 -2.68
C PHE A 273 11.79 18.72 -3.38
N SER A 274 11.92 17.95 -4.46
CA SER A 274 13.14 17.83 -5.25
C SER A 274 13.20 18.78 -6.44
N GLY A 275 12.08 19.38 -6.84
CA GLY A 275 11.97 20.24 -8.02
C GLY A 275 11.48 19.50 -9.28
N GLY A 276 11.46 18.17 -9.27
CA GLY A 276 10.90 17.35 -10.36
C GLY A 276 9.37 17.34 -10.38
N ALA A 277 8.79 16.90 -11.51
CA ALA A 277 7.34 16.91 -11.76
C ALA A 277 6.50 16.28 -10.64
N ASP A 278 6.88 15.09 -10.16
CA ASP A 278 6.19 14.39 -9.09
C ASP A 278 6.10 15.22 -7.81
N SER A 279 7.23 15.80 -7.40
CA SER A 279 7.34 16.58 -6.17
C SER A 279 6.67 17.95 -6.27
N ALA A 280 6.70 18.58 -7.43
CA ALA A 280 6.04 19.85 -7.70
C ALA A 280 4.51 19.69 -7.67
N LEU A 281 3.98 18.65 -8.34
CA LEU A 281 2.55 18.36 -8.32
C LEU A 281 2.06 18.03 -6.90
N LEU A 282 2.80 17.17 -6.19
CA LEU A 282 2.48 16.82 -4.81
C LEU A 282 2.42 18.07 -3.93
N LEU A 283 3.41 18.96 -4.04
CA LEU A 283 3.48 20.17 -3.22
C LEU A 283 2.26 21.08 -3.46
N VAL A 284 1.91 21.32 -4.73
CA VAL A 284 0.76 22.15 -5.09
C VAL A 284 -0.54 21.52 -4.57
N MET A 285 -0.77 20.23 -4.80
CA MET A 285 -1.98 19.55 -4.35
C MET A 285 -2.11 19.51 -2.82
N MET A 286 -1.00 19.31 -2.10
CA MET A 286 -0.99 19.34 -0.64
C MET A 286 -1.29 20.73 -0.09
N ALA A 287 -0.73 21.78 -0.72
CA ALA A 287 -1.01 23.17 -0.36
C ALA A 287 -2.47 23.57 -0.66
N GLU A 288 -3.08 23.05 -1.73
CA GLU A 288 -4.51 23.25 -2.02
C GLU A 288 -5.41 22.62 -0.94
N VAL A 289 -5.03 21.46 -0.41
CA VAL A 289 -5.85 20.74 0.58
C VAL A 289 -5.66 21.28 2.01
N LEU A 290 -4.42 21.54 2.43
CA LEU A 290 -4.11 21.94 3.81
C LEU A 290 -4.00 23.46 3.99
N GLY A 291 -3.88 24.21 2.90
CA GLY A 291 -3.52 25.63 2.91
C GLY A 291 -2.00 25.83 2.91
N THR A 292 -1.53 26.85 2.20
CA THR A 292 -0.10 27.13 1.99
C THR A 292 0.69 27.34 3.30
N GLY A 293 0.07 27.96 4.31
CA GLY A 293 0.69 28.18 5.62
C GLY A 293 0.91 26.91 6.45
N ASN A 294 0.20 25.82 6.13
CA ASN A 294 0.27 24.55 6.85
C ASN A 294 1.20 23.52 6.19
N VAL A 295 1.86 23.90 5.09
CA VAL A 295 2.74 23.04 4.31
C VAL A 295 4.16 23.57 4.34
N LEU A 296 5.12 22.71 4.68
CA LEU A 296 6.55 22.98 4.56
C LEU A 296 7.13 22.18 3.37
N ALA A 297 7.59 22.88 2.35
CA ALA A 297 8.42 22.30 1.30
C ALA A 297 9.84 22.09 1.84
N LEU A 298 10.28 20.83 1.93
CA LEU A 298 11.62 20.46 2.39
C LEU A 298 12.45 19.90 1.24
N HIS A 299 13.48 20.64 0.86
CA HIS A 299 14.46 20.26 -0.15
C HIS A 299 15.75 19.74 0.49
N VAL A 300 16.32 18.67 -0.07
CA VAL A 300 17.60 18.12 0.36
C VAL A 300 18.59 18.24 -0.79
N ASN A 301 19.55 19.15 -0.64
CA ASN A 301 20.65 19.32 -1.58
C ASN A 301 21.76 18.32 -1.20
N HIS A 302 21.90 17.28 -2.02
CA HIS A 302 22.82 16.16 -1.77
C HIS A 302 24.30 16.49 -2.09
N MET A 303 24.61 17.68 -2.61
CA MET A 303 25.95 18.14 -3.02
C MET A 303 26.70 17.19 -3.98
N ILE A 304 25.98 16.31 -4.68
CA ILE A 304 26.56 15.32 -5.61
C ILE A 304 27.03 15.99 -6.92
N ARG A 305 26.45 17.14 -7.30
CA ARG A 305 26.64 17.76 -8.65
C ARG A 305 27.00 19.24 -8.67
N GLY A 306 27.48 19.80 -7.56
CA GLY A 306 27.88 21.21 -7.48
C GLY A 306 26.81 22.16 -8.05
N GLU A 307 27.12 22.80 -9.18
CA GLU A 307 26.28 23.82 -9.84
C GLU A 307 24.86 23.37 -10.20
N GLU A 308 24.63 22.09 -10.56
CA GLU A 308 23.27 21.58 -10.81
C GLU A 308 22.42 21.57 -9.55
N ALA A 309 22.99 21.09 -8.44
CA ALA A 309 22.27 21.02 -7.17
C ALA A 309 21.95 22.42 -6.61
N ASP A 310 22.83 23.40 -6.85
CA ASP A 310 22.58 24.79 -6.50
C ASP A 310 21.49 25.44 -7.39
N ARG A 311 21.43 25.10 -8.68
CA ARG A 311 20.34 25.53 -9.58
C ARG A 311 18.99 24.95 -9.16
N ASP A 312 18.93 23.67 -8.81
CA ASP A 312 17.71 23.00 -8.35
C ASP A 312 17.22 23.58 -7.03
N GLU A 313 18.12 23.86 -6.08
CA GLU A 313 17.77 24.50 -4.83
C GLU A 313 17.18 25.90 -5.07
N LYS A 314 17.78 26.68 -5.98
CA LYS A 314 17.26 28.00 -6.36
C LYS A 314 15.87 27.90 -6.99
N PHE A 315 15.68 27.01 -7.96
CA PHE A 315 14.38 26.76 -8.56
C PHE A 315 13.32 26.41 -7.50
N CYS A 316 13.65 25.52 -6.57
CA CYS A 316 12.70 25.12 -5.53
C CYS A 316 12.32 26.28 -4.61
N ARG A 317 13.30 27.13 -4.26
CA ARG A 317 13.08 28.32 -3.42
C ARG A 317 12.16 29.33 -4.12
N ASP A 318 12.45 29.62 -5.38
CA ASP A 318 11.67 30.57 -6.20
C ASP A 318 10.24 30.05 -6.40
N PHE A 319 10.09 28.76 -6.73
CA PHE A 319 8.79 28.09 -6.88
C PHE A 319 7.88 28.25 -5.66
N CYS A 320 8.44 28.07 -4.46
CA CYS A 320 7.71 28.19 -3.20
C CYS A 320 7.39 29.64 -2.86
N SER A 321 8.33 30.56 -3.09
CA SER A 321 8.16 32.00 -2.84
C SER A 321 7.01 32.58 -3.66
N GLU A 322 6.93 32.24 -4.95
CA GLU A 322 5.84 32.67 -5.85
C GLU A 322 4.45 32.20 -5.39
N ARG A 323 4.38 31.09 -4.65
CA ARG A 323 3.14 30.43 -4.23
C ARG A 323 2.82 30.64 -2.75
N GLY A 324 3.64 31.40 -2.03
CA GLY A 324 3.46 31.65 -0.59
C GLY A 324 3.56 30.40 0.27
N ILE A 325 4.36 29.41 -0.15
CA ILE A 325 4.57 28.15 0.58
C ILE A 325 5.87 28.25 1.39
N HIS A 326 5.86 27.80 2.65
CA HIS A 326 7.08 27.77 3.47
C HIS A 326 8.12 26.81 2.86
N PHE A 327 9.36 27.28 2.73
CA PHE A 327 10.45 26.51 2.13
C PHE A 327 11.64 26.38 3.07
N ARG A 328 12.24 25.18 3.11
CA ARG A 328 13.50 24.92 3.79
C ARG A 328 14.39 24.02 2.93
N ALA A 329 15.65 24.40 2.80
CA ALA A 329 16.68 23.57 2.18
C ALA A 329 17.67 23.07 3.25
N VAL A 330 18.09 21.81 3.14
CA VAL A 330 19.16 21.20 3.94
C VAL A 330 20.24 20.69 3.00
N ARG A 331 21.48 21.13 3.20
CA ARG A 331 22.64 20.70 2.42
C ARG A 331 23.36 19.57 3.15
N VAL A 332 23.66 18.49 2.44
CA VAL A 332 24.43 17.37 2.97
C VAL A 332 25.38 16.82 1.91
N ASP A 333 26.65 16.66 2.27
CA ASP A 333 27.66 15.99 1.45
C ASP A 333 27.49 14.46 1.51
N ILE A 334 26.67 13.92 0.61
CA ILE A 334 26.44 12.47 0.50
C ILE A 334 27.70 11.71 0.07
N PRO A 335 28.50 12.18 -0.92
CA PRO A 335 29.73 11.50 -1.32
C PRO A 335 30.72 11.29 -0.15
N MET A 336 30.93 12.31 0.68
CA MET A 336 31.77 12.21 1.86
C MET A 336 31.22 11.19 2.86
N LEU A 337 29.93 11.29 3.20
CA LEU A 337 29.27 10.38 4.15
C LEU A 337 29.26 8.92 3.70
N ALA A 338 29.04 8.66 2.41
CA ALA A 338 29.04 7.31 1.86
C ALA A 338 30.43 6.66 1.98
N LYS A 339 31.48 7.46 1.72
CA LYS A 339 32.88 7.03 1.87
C LYS A 339 33.24 6.74 3.33
N GLU A 340 32.79 7.56 4.27
CA GLU A 340 33.02 7.35 5.71
C GLU A 340 32.31 6.10 6.25
N ARG A 341 31.10 5.81 5.75
CA ARG A 341 30.25 4.71 6.24
C ARG A 341 30.45 3.38 5.49
N GLY A 342 31.16 3.40 4.37
CA GLY A 342 31.33 2.22 3.52
C GLY A 342 30.01 1.75 2.87
N THR A 343 29.06 2.65 2.65
CA THR A 343 27.74 2.36 2.09
C THR A 343 27.59 2.92 0.67
N GLY A 344 26.66 2.38 -0.12
CA GLY A 344 26.36 2.91 -1.45
C GLY A 344 25.83 4.35 -1.41
N LEU A 345 26.08 5.13 -2.47
CA LEU A 345 25.62 6.53 -2.56
C LEU A 345 24.09 6.66 -2.45
N GLU A 346 23.34 5.83 -3.17
CA GLU A 346 21.87 5.86 -3.16
C GLU A 346 21.28 5.51 -1.79
N GLU A 347 21.84 4.48 -1.13
CA GLU A 347 21.42 4.08 0.22
C GLU A 347 21.70 5.18 1.24
N THR A 348 22.89 5.80 1.17
CA THR A 348 23.29 6.90 2.04
C THR A 348 22.38 8.11 1.84
N ALA A 349 22.13 8.52 0.58
CA ALA A 349 21.21 9.60 0.24
C ALA A 349 19.80 9.35 0.77
N ARG A 350 19.30 8.13 0.62
CA ARG A 350 17.97 7.74 1.07
C ARG A 350 17.86 7.79 2.60
N ASN A 351 18.80 7.20 3.31
CA ASN A 351 18.79 7.16 4.78
C ASN A 351 18.87 8.57 5.38
N GLU A 352 19.71 9.41 4.80
CA GLU A 352 19.88 10.78 5.26
C GLU A 352 18.66 11.65 4.97
N ARG A 353 18.00 11.47 3.82
CA ARG A 353 16.73 12.11 3.50
C ARG A 353 15.65 11.79 4.54
N TYR A 354 15.53 10.52 4.94
CA TYR A 354 14.59 10.12 6.00
C TYR A 354 14.98 10.67 7.38
N ARG A 355 16.27 10.76 7.70
CA ARG A 355 16.74 11.39 8.94
C ARG A 355 16.32 12.86 8.99
N ILE A 356 16.49 13.59 7.88
CA ILE A 356 16.10 15.00 7.76
C ILE A 356 14.59 15.18 7.89
N PHE A 357 13.78 14.33 7.24
CA PHE A 357 12.33 14.34 7.44
C PHE A 357 11.94 14.06 8.90
N ALA A 358 12.60 13.12 9.56
CA ALA A 358 12.34 12.83 10.97
C ALA A 358 12.68 14.01 11.90
N VAL A 359 13.71 14.80 11.57
CA VAL A 359 14.03 16.03 12.31
C VAL A 359 12.92 17.07 12.10
N ALA A 360 12.49 17.31 10.86
CA ALA A 360 11.41 18.26 10.56
C ALA A 360 10.09 17.88 11.26
N MET A 361 9.79 16.58 11.37
CA MET A 361 8.62 16.09 12.11
C MET A 361 8.64 16.43 13.61
N ARG A 362 9.81 16.59 14.23
CA ARG A 362 9.92 16.99 15.65
C ARG A 362 9.56 18.45 15.90
N GLU A 363 9.43 19.25 14.85
CA GLU A 363 9.08 20.67 14.94
C GLU A 363 7.56 20.91 14.96
N GLY A 364 6.76 19.86 15.09
CA GLY A 364 5.30 19.95 15.28
C GLY A 364 4.47 19.73 14.02
N TYR A 365 5.04 19.19 12.94
CA TYR A 365 4.29 18.77 11.76
C TYR A 365 3.64 17.40 11.95
N ASP A 366 2.43 17.20 11.41
CA ASP A 366 1.65 15.97 11.66
C ASP A 366 2.04 14.81 10.74
N CYS A 367 2.53 15.08 9.52
CA CYS A 367 2.95 14.04 8.58
C CYS A 367 4.03 14.49 7.58
N THR A 368 4.67 13.50 6.94
CA THR A 368 5.59 13.71 5.81
C THR A 368 4.99 13.15 4.53
N ALA A 369 4.79 13.97 3.50
CA ALA A 369 4.34 13.55 2.19
C ALA A 369 5.52 13.34 1.23
N THR A 370 5.53 12.20 0.54
CA THR A 370 6.54 11.86 -0.48
C THR A 370 5.88 11.56 -1.82
N ALA A 371 6.55 11.92 -2.91
CA ALA A 371 5.98 11.89 -4.26
C ALA A 371 6.09 10.52 -4.97
N HIS A 372 6.08 9.43 -4.21
CA HIS A 372 6.04 8.09 -4.80
C HIS A 372 4.72 7.88 -5.55
N ASN A 373 4.81 7.34 -6.75
CA ASN A 373 3.70 7.22 -7.69
C ASN A 373 3.43 5.76 -8.12
N ALA A 374 2.43 5.54 -8.97
CA ALA A 374 2.04 4.21 -9.44
C ALA A 374 3.14 3.53 -10.28
N SER A 375 3.90 4.32 -11.05
CA SER A 375 5.06 3.82 -11.82
C SER A 375 6.16 3.32 -10.89
N ASP A 376 6.48 4.06 -9.83
CA ASP A 376 7.45 3.63 -8.80
C ASP A 376 6.97 2.36 -8.07
N ASN A 377 5.66 2.25 -7.85
CA ASN A 377 5.05 1.06 -7.28
C ASN A 377 5.23 -0.15 -8.21
N ALA A 378 4.94 0.00 -9.51
CA ALA A 378 5.11 -1.06 -10.49
C ALA A 378 6.57 -1.54 -10.57
N GLU A 379 7.53 -0.61 -10.61
CA GLU A 379 8.96 -0.92 -10.54
C GLU A 379 9.31 -1.71 -9.28
N THR A 380 8.78 -1.30 -8.13
CA THR A 380 9.05 -1.94 -6.83
C THR A 380 8.47 -3.35 -6.76
N VAL A 381 7.25 -3.55 -7.26
CA VAL A 381 6.60 -4.86 -7.29
C VAL A 381 7.36 -5.83 -8.19
N LEU A 382 7.74 -5.40 -9.40
CA LEU A 382 8.55 -6.22 -10.32
C LEU A 382 9.90 -6.57 -9.72
N PHE A 383 10.58 -5.59 -9.11
CA PHE A 383 11.86 -5.81 -8.46
C PHE A 383 11.77 -6.85 -7.32
N ASN A 384 10.72 -6.75 -6.51
CA ASN A 384 10.46 -7.68 -5.42
C ASN A 384 10.06 -9.07 -5.92
N LEU A 385 9.32 -9.15 -7.02
CA LEU A 385 8.96 -10.42 -7.66
C LEU A 385 10.20 -11.15 -8.17
N ILE A 386 11.10 -10.45 -8.86
CA ILE A 386 12.38 -11.02 -9.36
C ILE A 386 13.24 -11.53 -8.21
N ARG A 387 13.22 -10.86 -7.05
CA ARG A 387 13.95 -11.27 -5.84
C ARG A 387 13.27 -12.39 -5.04
N GLY A 388 12.10 -12.87 -5.44
CA GLY A 388 11.37 -13.91 -4.73
C GLY A 388 10.74 -13.43 -3.41
N ALA A 389 10.34 -12.17 -3.32
CA ALA A 389 9.69 -11.64 -2.13
C ALA A 389 8.26 -12.20 -1.98
N GLY A 390 7.86 -12.50 -0.74
CA GLY A 390 6.49 -12.91 -0.43
C GLY A 390 5.46 -11.77 -0.52
N THR A 391 4.24 -12.03 -0.05
CA THR A 391 3.10 -11.08 -0.12
C THR A 391 3.41 -9.69 0.44
N ASN A 392 4.30 -9.57 1.43
CA ASN A 392 4.77 -8.28 1.94
C ASN A 392 5.50 -7.43 0.89
N GLY A 393 6.40 -8.03 0.09
CA GLY A 393 7.11 -7.33 -0.97
C GLY A 393 6.23 -7.07 -2.19
N LEU A 394 5.34 -8.01 -2.51
CA LEU A 394 4.42 -7.91 -3.65
C LEU A 394 3.26 -6.93 -3.41
N SER A 395 2.96 -6.59 -2.15
CA SER A 395 2.05 -5.49 -1.80
C SER A 395 2.58 -4.11 -2.23
N GLY A 396 3.79 -4.04 -2.79
CA GLY A 396 4.38 -2.81 -3.29
C GLY A 396 4.62 -1.75 -2.22
N ILE A 397 4.64 -0.49 -2.63
CA ILE A 397 4.93 0.64 -1.75
C ILE A 397 3.68 0.96 -0.91
N PRO A 398 3.76 1.00 0.44
CA PRO A 398 2.61 1.28 1.28
C PRO A 398 2.16 2.76 1.16
N PRO A 399 0.86 3.04 0.92
CA PRO A 399 0.32 4.40 0.84
C PRO A 399 0.59 5.22 2.11
N VAL A 400 0.50 4.57 3.28
CA VAL A 400 0.79 5.15 4.59
C VAL A 400 1.74 4.25 5.36
N ARG A 401 2.80 4.81 5.95
CA ARG A 401 3.72 4.10 6.84
C ARG A 401 4.10 5.02 8.00
N GLY A 402 3.52 4.79 9.18
CA GLY A 402 3.67 5.70 10.32
C GLY A 402 3.17 7.10 9.97
N SER A 403 4.06 8.10 10.11
CA SER A 403 3.80 9.49 9.73
C SER A 403 4.02 9.80 8.24
N ILE A 404 4.54 8.85 7.45
CA ILE A 404 4.83 9.05 6.02
C ILE A 404 3.61 8.69 5.19
N ILE A 405 3.17 9.62 4.32
CA ILE A 405 2.08 9.45 3.37
C ILE A 405 2.58 9.57 1.92
N ARG A 406 1.89 8.91 0.99
CA ARG A 406 2.21 8.91 -0.45
C ARG A 406 0.95 9.23 -1.27
N PRO A 407 0.54 10.50 -1.34
CA PRO A 407 -0.74 10.87 -1.96
C PRO A 407 -0.83 10.60 -3.46
N LEU A 408 0.29 10.54 -4.18
CA LEU A 408 0.34 10.28 -5.62
C LEU A 408 0.43 8.79 -5.97
N ILE A 409 0.28 7.87 -5.00
CA ILE A 409 0.52 6.43 -5.19
C ILE A 409 -0.35 5.77 -6.27
N LEU A 410 -1.47 6.40 -6.65
CA LEU A 410 -2.38 5.92 -7.69
C LEU A 410 -2.13 6.58 -9.07
N CYS A 411 -1.32 7.63 -9.13
CA CYS A 411 -1.07 8.39 -10.35
C CYS A 411 0.14 7.81 -11.09
N THR A 412 0.08 7.64 -12.41
CA THR A 412 1.25 7.28 -13.22
C THR A 412 2.11 8.51 -13.49
N LYS A 413 3.38 8.33 -13.88
CA LYS A 413 4.25 9.45 -14.28
C LYS A 413 3.67 10.25 -15.44
N ASP A 414 3.08 9.58 -16.42
CA ASP A 414 2.46 10.22 -17.59
C ASP A 414 1.29 11.12 -17.16
N GLU A 415 0.46 10.65 -16.22
CA GLU A 415 -0.65 11.44 -15.65
C GLU A 415 -0.15 12.65 -14.85
N ILE A 416 0.95 12.50 -14.10
CA ILE A 416 1.55 13.57 -13.31
C ILE A 416 2.08 14.67 -14.23
N VAL A 417 2.85 14.32 -15.25
CA VAL A 417 3.41 15.28 -16.22
C VAL A 417 2.29 15.98 -16.97
N SER A 418 1.28 15.25 -17.41
CA SER A 418 0.09 15.81 -18.07
C SER A 418 -0.65 16.81 -17.16
N GLU A 419 -0.84 16.48 -15.88
CA GLU A 419 -1.50 17.37 -14.92
C GLU A 419 -0.66 18.62 -14.60
N CYS A 420 0.67 18.50 -14.51
CA CYS A 420 1.57 19.65 -14.40
C CYS A 420 1.42 20.58 -15.60
N GLY A 421 1.42 20.04 -16.83
CA GLY A 421 1.22 20.82 -18.05
C GLY A 421 -0.14 21.52 -18.08
N ARG A 422 -1.21 20.79 -17.75
CA ARG A 422 -2.59 21.33 -17.68
C ARG A 422 -2.73 22.49 -16.69
N ARG A 423 -1.97 22.46 -15.59
CA ARG A 423 -2.00 23.48 -14.53
C ARG A 423 -0.93 24.56 -14.69
N GLY A 424 -0.05 24.46 -15.70
CA GLY A 424 1.08 25.37 -15.85
C GLY A 424 2.06 25.31 -14.67
N ILE A 425 2.26 24.13 -14.07
CA ILE A 425 3.22 23.92 -12.98
C ILE A 425 4.60 23.68 -13.59
N PRO A 426 5.58 24.59 -13.40
CA PRO A 426 6.94 24.36 -13.87
C PRO A 426 7.63 23.30 -13.01
N PHE A 427 8.55 22.54 -13.61
CA PHE A 427 9.39 21.56 -12.93
C PHE A 427 10.73 21.39 -13.66
N VAL A 428 11.73 20.87 -12.94
CA VAL A 428 13.06 20.58 -13.48
C VAL A 428 13.13 19.13 -13.96
N PHE A 429 13.79 18.90 -15.08
CA PHE A 429 14.06 17.56 -15.61
C PHE A 429 15.35 17.00 -14.98
N ASP A 430 15.22 15.84 -14.34
CA ASP A 430 16.35 15.16 -13.71
C ASP A 430 17.11 14.30 -14.75
N SER A 431 18.34 14.73 -15.09
CA SER A 431 19.27 14.08 -16.01
C SER A 431 19.84 12.75 -15.52
N THR A 432 19.61 12.38 -14.25
CA THR A 432 20.09 11.09 -13.69
C THR A 432 19.29 9.88 -14.15
N ASN A 433 18.15 10.09 -14.80
CA ASN A 433 17.25 9.00 -15.14
C ASN A 433 17.78 8.08 -16.24
N ASP A 434 18.88 8.40 -16.92
CA ASP A 434 19.37 7.65 -18.09
C ASP A 434 20.42 6.56 -17.78
N ASP A 435 20.87 6.43 -16.53
CA ASP A 435 21.88 5.43 -16.17
C ASP A 435 21.26 4.02 -16.03
N THR A 436 21.60 3.08 -16.90
CA THR A 436 21.04 1.70 -16.89
C THR A 436 21.75 0.72 -15.95
N ASP A 437 22.81 1.12 -15.24
CA ASP A 437 23.64 0.20 -14.45
C ASP A 437 22.92 -0.34 -13.21
N TYR A 438 21.86 0.34 -12.76
CA TYR A 438 21.05 -0.08 -11.62
C TYR A 438 19.86 -0.94 -12.06
N THR A 439 19.64 -2.07 -11.39
CA THR A 439 18.54 -3.02 -11.68
C THR A 439 17.16 -2.35 -11.79
N ARG A 440 16.94 -1.27 -11.02
CA ARG A 440 15.68 -0.52 -11.04
C ARG A 440 15.50 0.30 -12.32
N ASN A 441 16.59 0.89 -12.83
CA ASN A 441 16.58 1.63 -14.08
C ASN A 441 16.43 0.67 -15.27
N PHE A 442 17.03 -0.52 -15.20
CA PHE A 442 16.77 -1.59 -16.17
C PHE A 442 15.28 -1.98 -16.22
N ILE A 443 14.65 -2.18 -15.06
CA ILE A 443 13.20 -2.47 -15.00
C ILE A 443 12.40 -1.33 -15.64
N ARG A 444 12.69 -0.08 -15.28
CA ARG A 444 12.00 1.12 -15.80
C ARG A 444 12.11 1.26 -17.32
N HIS A 445 13.31 1.09 -17.88
CA HIS A 445 13.58 1.39 -19.29
C HIS A 445 13.39 0.22 -20.25
N ARG A 446 13.46 -1.02 -19.75
CA ARG A 446 13.38 -2.22 -20.59
C ARG A 446 12.15 -3.05 -20.30
N ILE A 447 11.85 -3.33 -19.03
CA ILE A 447 10.78 -4.26 -18.66
C ILE A 447 9.40 -3.60 -18.69
N VAL A 448 9.26 -2.41 -18.09
CA VAL A 448 7.97 -1.70 -18.04
C VAL A 448 7.43 -1.37 -19.43
N PRO A 449 8.23 -0.86 -20.40
CA PRO A 449 7.74 -0.61 -21.76
C PRO A 449 7.24 -1.88 -22.47
N LEU A 450 7.99 -2.99 -22.38
CA LEU A 450 7.56 -4.28 -22.95
C LEU A 450 6.28 -4.80 -22.29
N ALA A 451 6.13 -4.62 -20.98
CA ALA A 451 4.89 -4.96 -20.29
C ALA A 451 3.71 -4.09 -20.76
N LYS A 452 3.95 -2.80 -21.03
CA LYS A 452 2.96 -1.87 -21.59
C LYS A 452 2.55 -2.22 -23.04
N GLU A 453 3.44 -2.81 -23.83
CA GLU A 453 3.09 -3.32 -25.18
C GLU A 453 2.04 -4.44 -25.12
N ILE A 454 2.11 -5.31 -24.09
CA ILE A 454 1.14 -6.37 -23.87
C ILE A 454 -0.15 -5.81 -23.25
N ASN A 455 0.00 -4.97 -22.22
CA ASN A 455 -1.10 -4.32 -21.53
C ASN A 455 -0.82 -2.82 -21.33
N PRO A 456 -1.42 -1.94 -22.14
CA PRO A 456 -1.22 -0.49 -22.00
C PRO A 456 -1.56 0.05 -20.60
N ALA A 457 -2.45 -0.63 -19.86
CA ALA A 457 -2.83 -0.29 -18.48
C ALA A 457 -2.01 -1.08 -17.43
N PHE A 458 -0.79 -1.49 -17.75
CA PHE A 458 0.05 -2.34 -16.89
C PHE A 458 0.25 -1.76 -15.48
N GLU A 459 0.54 -0.46 -15.37
CA GLU A 459 0.81 0.19 -14.07
C GLU A 459 -0.44 0.24 -13.18
N ASP A 460 -1.61 0.50 -13.77
CA ASP A 460 -2.90 0.45 -13.07
C ASP A 460 -3.25 -0.98 -12.65
N ALA A 461 -2.94 -1.98 -13.50
CA ALA A 461 -3.14 -3.39 -13.18
C ALA A 461 -2.25 -3.85 -12.01
N VAL A 462 -0.97 -3.45 -11.99
CA VAL A 462 -0.07 -3.74 -10.87
C VAL A 462 -0.55 -3.04 -9.59
N SER A 463 -1.02 -1.79 -9.69
CA SER A 463 -1.57 -1.06 -8.55
C SER A 463 -2.82 -1.74 -7.99
N SER A 464 -3.71 -2.21 -8.85
CA SER A 464 -4.91 -2.98 -8.46
C SER A 464 -4.55 -4.28 -7.75
N SER A 465 -3.61 -5.06 -8.31
CA SER A 465 -3.11 -6.28 -7.67
C SER A 465 -2.43 -6.01 -6.33
N SER A 466 -1.65 -4.92 -6.23
CA SER A 466 -1.00 -4.51 -4.99
C SER A 466 -2.03 -4.20 -3.89
N GLU A 467 -3.15 -3.58 -4.26
CA GLU A 467 -4.22 -3.22 -3.33
C GLU A 467 -5.00 -4.46 -2.84
N ILE A 468 -5.28 -5.43 -3.72
CA ILE A 468 -5.89 -6.72 -3.33
C ILE A 468 -4.98 -7.44 -2.33
N LEU A 469 -3.70 -7.60 -2.68
CA LEU A 469 -2.71 -8.23 -1.79
C LEU A 469 -2.59 -7.53 -0.44
N ARG A 470 -2.72 -6.19 -0.43
CA ARG A 470 -2.69 -5.40 0.80
C ARG A 470 -3.91 -5.66 1.68
N ARG A 471 -5.11 -5.79 1.11
CA ARG A 471 -6.35 -6.11 1.85
C ARG A 471 -6.31 -7.51 2.43
N ASP A 472 -5.92 -8.49 1.62
CA ASP A 472 -5.78 -9.88 2.07
C ASP A 472 -4.78 -9.95 3.22
N ARG A 473 -3.64 -9.26 3.06
CA ARG A 473 -2.67 -9.16 4.14
C ARG A 473 -3.22 -8.50 5.38
N ALA A 474 -3.92 -7.37 5.27
CA ALA A 474 -4.49 -6.69 6.43
C ALA A 474 -5.46 -7.60 7.21
N HIS A 475 -6.21 -8.45 6.50
CA HIS A 475 -7.04 -9.48 7.13
C HIS A 475 -6.20 -10.52 7.89
N PHE A 476 -5.16 -11.06 7.26
CA PHE A 476 -4.28 -12.03 7.94
C PHE A 476 -3.47 -11.45 9.10
N ASP A 477 -2.99 -10.21 8.97
CA ASP A 477 -2.28 -9.49 10.03
C ASP A 477 -3.22 -9.25 11.23
N SER A 478 -4.50 -8.97 10.98
CA SER A 478 -5.54 -8.88 12.02
C SER A 478 -5.76 -10.21 12.74
N LEU A 479 -5.84 -11.33 11.99
CA LEU A 479 -5.96 -12.66 12.58
C LEU A 479 -4.71 -13.05 13.40
N SER A 480 -3.50 -12.80 12.89
CA SER A 480 -2.26 -13.17 13.58
C SER A 480 -2.00 -12.31 14.81
N SER A 481 -2.42 -11.05 14.83
CA SER A 481 -2.22 -10.12 15.97
C SER A 481 -2.85 -10.59 17.29
N GLN A 482 -3.80 -11.52 17.24
CA GLN A 482 -4.46 -12.11 18.40
C GLN A 482 -3.59 -13.16 19.12
N TYR A 483 -2.50 -13.59 18.48
CA TYR A 483 -1.65 -14.67 18.95
C TYR A 483 -0.21 -14.22 19.13
N SER A 484 0.50 -14.88 20.03
CA SER A 484 1.94 -14.76 20.20
C SER A 484 2.51 -16.08 20.69
N LEU A 485 3.83 -16.17 20.87
CA LEU A 485 4.45 -17.35 21.49
C LEU A 485 3.88 -17.66 22.90
N SER A 486 3.35 -16.64 23.60
CA SER A 486 2.71 -16.81 24.91
C SER A 486 1.33 -17.47 24.86
N SER A 487 0.69 -17.55 23.68
CA SER A 487 -0.58 -18.26 23.48
C SER A 487 -0.45 -19.77 23.70
N GLY A 488 0.76 -20.30 23.76
CA GLY A 488 1.02 -21.71 24.04
C GLY A 488 0.90 -22.60 22.81
N ARG A 489 1.59 -23.74 22.85
CA ARG A 489 1.78 -24.64 21.71
C ARG A 489 0.47 -25.24 21.25
N LYS A 490 -0.40 -25.64 22.18
CA LYS A 490 -1.70 -26.24 21.84
C LYS A 490 -2.51 -25.33 20.92
N ILE A 491 -2.63 -24.06 21.26
CA ILE A 491 -3.37 -23.07 20.45
C ILE A 491 -2.66 -22.87 19.11
N LEU A 492 -1.36 -22.60 19.13
CA LEU A 492 -0.59 -22.32 17.90
C LEU A 492 -0.57 -23.51 16.93
N SER A 493 -0.53 -24.74 17.43
CA SER A 493 -0.54 -25.96 16.60
C SER A 493 -1.84 -26.18 15.84
N SER A 494 -2.95 -25.60 16.34
CA SER A 494 -4.28 -25.70 15.72
C SER A 494 -4.55 -24.63 14.66
N LEU A 495 -3.65 -23.65 14.53
CA LEU A 495 -3.77 -22.58 13.55
C LEU A 495 -3.43 -23.09 12.14
N ASP A 496 -4.08 -22.48 11.15
CA ASP A 496 -3.72 -22.60 9.75
C ASP A 496 -2.28 -22.13 9.50
N ASP A 497 -1.60 -22.75 8.53
CA ASP A 497 -0.20 -22.46 8.17
C ASP A 497 0.05 -20.99 7.86
N ALA A 498 -0.90 -20.34 7.18
CA ALA A 498 -0.77 -18.95 6.80
C ALA A 498 -0.80 -18.03 8.03
N VAL A 499 -1.57 -18.37 9.06
CA VAL A 499 -1.64 -17.60 10.31
C VAL A 499 -0.43 -17.92 11.20
N LEU A 500 -0.11 -19.20 11.38
CA LEU A 500 1.02 -19.64 12.21
C LEU A 500 2.35 -19.05 11.72
N SER A 501 2.60 -19.08 10.41
CA SER A 501 3.83 -18.53 9.81
C SER A 501 3.99 -17.03 10.08
N ARG A 502 2.88 -16.27 10.09
CA ARG A 502 2.89 -14.83 10.41
C ARG A 502 3.13 -14.57 11.89
N VAL A 503 2.47 -15.32 12.78
CA VAL A 503 2.70 -15.23 14.23
C VAL A 503 4.18 -15.50 14.56
N LEU A 504 4.78 -16.50 13.91
CA LEU A 504 6.19 -16.81 14.08
C LEU A 504 7.10 -15.71 13.53
N LEU A 505 6.84 -15.22 12.33
CA LEU A 505 7.63 -14.15 11.73
C LEU A 505 7.64 -12.89 12.61
N ASP A 506 6.47 -12.45 13.09
CA ASP A 506 6.35 -11.27 13.96
C ASP A 506 7.00 -11.51 15.32
N SER A 507 6.79 -12.68 15.93
CA SER A 507 7.38 -13.01 17.23
C SER A 507 8.91 -13.07 17.17
N LEU A 508 9.47 -13.66 16.12
CA LEU A 508 10.92 -13.74 15.92
C LEU A 508 11.53 -12.36 15.64
N ARG A 509 10.88 -11.53 14.83
CA ARG A 509 11.32 -10.15 14.57
C ARG A 509 11.26 -9.27 15.81
N ASN A 510 10.22 -9.42 16.62
CA ASN A 510 10.11 -8.72 17.91
C ASN A 510 11.20 -9.16 18.89
N ALA A 511 11.70 -10.40 18.77
CA ALA A 511 12.86 -10.89 19.49
C ALA A 511 14.20 -10.47 18.87
N GLY A 512 14.20 -9.64 17.82
CA GLY A 512 15.41 -9.16 17.12
C GLY A 512 16.01 -10.14 16.12
N ILE A 513 15.33 -11.26 15.84
CA ILE A 513 15.81 -12.31 14.93
C ILE A 513 15.26 -12.05 13.53
N SER A 514 16.10 -12.21 12.52
CA SER A 514 15.71 -12.08 11.10
C SER A 514 15.66 -13.46 10.42
N PRO A 515 14.51 -14.17 10.47
CA PRO A 515 14.36 -15.48 9.85
C PRO A 515 14.13 -15.38 8.33
N ASP A 516 14.52 -16.42 7.60
CA ASP A 516 14.05 -16.68 6.23
C ASP A 516 12.84 -17.65 6.23
N SER A 517 12.34 -17.97 5.04
CA SER A 517 11.19 -18.87 4.88
C SER A 517 11.43 -20.28 5.43
N GLU A 518 12.64 -20.81 5.30
CA GLU A 518 12.98 -22.16 5.78
C GLU A 518 12.96 -22.22 7.31
N HIS A 519 13.49 -21.18 7.97
CA HIS A 519 13.43 -21.05 9.42
C HIS A 519 11.98 -21.01 9.95
N ILE A 520 11.07 -20.32 9.26
CA ILE A 520 9.66 -20.25 9.66
C ILE A 520 8.99 -21.61 9.51
N THR A 521 9.21 -22.31 8.39
CA THR A 521 8.68 -23.66 8.16
C THR A 521 9.17 -24.63 9.22
N ASN A 522 10.48 -24.65 9.50
CA ASN A 522 11.07 -25.52 10.52
C ASN A 522 10.51 -25.23 11.92
N ALA A 523 10.28 -23.95 12.26
CA ALA A 523 9.66 -23.57 13.53
C ALA A 523 8.20 -24.04 13.62
N ALA A 524 7.42 -23.90 12.54
CA ALA A 524 6.03 -24.38 12.47
C ALA A 524 5.94 -25.91 12.59
N GLU A 525 6.79 -26.66 11.89
CA GLU A 525 6.90 -28.12 12.03
C GLU A 525 7.27 -28.52 13.47
N MET A 526 8.19 -27.78 14.09
CA MET A 526 8.61 -28.05 15.47
C MET A 526 7.44 -27.90 16.45
N ILE A 527 6.55 -26.92 16.24
CA ILE A 527 5.32 -26.71 17.03
C ILE A 527 4.36 -27.89 16.88
N ARG A 528 4.21 -28.42 15.67
CA ARG A 528 3.33 -29.55 15.36
C ARG A 528 3.90 -30.92 15.71
N SER A 529 5.20 -31.02 15.95
CA SER A 529 5.81 -32.28 16.36
C SER A 529 5.22 -32.82 17.67
N GLU A 530 5.41 -34.11 17.99
CA GLU A 530 5.06 -34.67 19.30
C GLU A 530 6.18 -34.49 20.34
N LYS A 531 7.30 -33.88 19.96
CA LYS A 531 8.47 -33.76 20.83
C LYS A 531 8.15 -32.83 22.00
N VAL A 532 8.33 -33.34 23.22
CA VAL A 532 8.12 -32.57 24.46
C VAL A 532 9.14 -31.44 24.59
N ARG A 533 10.37 -31.64 24.11
CA ARG A 533 11.44 -30.64 24.09
C ARG A 533 12.17 -30.64 22.77
N SER A 534 12.35 -29.46 22.20
CA SER A 534 13.06 -29.25 20.94
C SER A 534 13.59 -27.81 20.86
N SER A 535 14.63 -27.61 20.06
CA SER A 535 15.24 -26.31 19.82
C SER A 535 15.69 -26.20 18.37
N LEU A 536 15.47 -25.03 17.78
CA LEU A 536 15.86 -24.67 16.43
C LEU A 536 16.85 -23.50 16.51
N SER A 537 17.99 -23.64 15.86
CA SER A 537 18.95 -22.54 15.69
C SER A 537 18.41 -21.58 14.63
N LEU A 538 18.50 -20.28 14.90
CA LEU A 538 18.09 -19.21 13.99
C LEU A 538 19.26 -18.24 13.77
N PRO A 539 19.21 -17.37 12.75
CA PRO A 539 20.24 -16.35 12.52
C PRO A 539 20.38 -15.42 13.74
N GLY A 540 21.46 -15.59 14.50
CA GLY A 540 21.70 -14.86 15.75
C GLY A 540 20.85 -15.29 16.95
N GLY A 541 19.91 -16.23 16.80
CA GLY A 541 18.95 -16.56 17.86
C GLY A 541 18.64 -18.04 18.00
N VAL A 542 17.75 -18.37 18.94
CA VAL A 542 17.23 -19.72 19.16
C VAL A 542 15.72 -19.65 19.36
N PHE A 543 15.02 -20.59 18.74
CA PHE A 543 13.63 -20.89 19.03
C PHE A 543 13.55 -22.21 19.78
N SER A 544 12.77 -22.28 20.86
CA SER A 544 12.69 -23.47 21.70
C SER A 544 11.29 -23.75 22.19
N ILE A 545 10.98 -25.04 22.36
CA ILE A 545 9.70 -25.52 22.90
C ILE A 545 10.01 -26.41 24.10
N ASP A 546 9.32 -26.16 25.22
CA ASP A 546 9.27 -27.04 26.39
C ASP A 546 7.80 -27.27 26.80
N ARG A 547 7.31 -28.47 26.52
CA ARG A 547 5.89 -28.86 26.63
C ARG A 547 5.00 -27.93 25.82
N ASP A 548 4.36 -26.96 26.50
CA ASP A 548 3.43 -25.98 25.93
C ASP A 548 4.04 -24.59 25.83
N ASN A 549 5.23 -24.37 26.41
CA ASN A 549 5.90 -23.07 26.42
C ASN A 549 6.80 -22.93 25.19
N LEU A 550 6.65 -21.84 24.46
CA LEU A 550 7.52 -21.48 23.34
C LEU A 550 8.32 -20.23 23.68
N ARG A 551 9.60 -20.20 23.29
CA ARG A 551 10.49 -19.06 23.52
C ARG A 551 11.33 -18.80 22.29
N ALA A 552 11.52 -17.52 21.98
CA ALA A 552 12.45 -17.03 20.97
C ALA A 552 13.31 -15.93 21.58
N GLY A 553 14.59 -15.94 21.27
CA GLY A 553 15.50 -14.89 21.70
C GLY A 553 16.91 -15.18 21.23
N PHE A 554 17.80 -14.23 21.50
CA PHE A 554 19.22 -14.52 21.47
C PHE A 554 19.50 -15.59 22.53
N PRO A 555 20.36 -16.59 22.26
CA PRO A 555 20.87 -17.38 23.35
C PRO A 555 21.45 -16.39 24.35
N ASP A 556 20.94 -16.37 25.58
CA ASP A 556 21.59 -15.65 26.68
C ASP A 556 23.07 -15.99 26.53
N THR A 557 23.92 -14.98 26.33
CA THR A 557 25.31 -15.15 26.70
C THR A 557 25.19 -15.52 28.17
N PRO A 558 25.47 -16.79 28.54
CA PRO A 558 25.46 -17.09 29.94
C PRO A 558 26.48 -16.12 30.51
N ASP A 559 26.13 -15.38 31.57
CA ASP A 559 27.15 -14.96 32.52
C ASP A 559 27.78 -16.27 33.00
N GLY A 560 28.79 -16.69 32.24
CA GLY A 560 29.57 -17.87 32.48
C GLY A 560 30.16 -17.73 33.86
N THR A 561 30.32 -18.86 34.55
CA THR A 561 31.25 -18.91 35.67
C THR A 561 32.59 -18.37 35.18
N VAL A 562 32.96 -17.17 35.62
CA VAL A 562 34.25 -16.59 35.29
C VAL A 562 35.29 -17.56 35.83
N PRO A 563 36.28 -18.00 35.04
CA PRO A 563 37.39 -18.80 35.56
C PRO A 563 37.96 -18.10 36.79
N SER A 564 37.73 -18.68 37.96
CA SER A 564 37.99 -18.05 39.24
C SER A 564 38.90 -18.96 40.05
N VAL A 565 40.02 -18.43 40.50
CA VAL A 565 40.85 -19.08 41.50
C VAL A 565 40.13 -18.99 42.85
N LEU A 566 39.92 -20.14 43.50
CA LEU A 566 39.34 -20.20 44.83
C LEU A 566 40.44 -19.95 45.86
N CYS A 567 40.30 -18.82 46.57
CA CYS A 567 41.06 -18.56 47.78
C CYS A 567 40.35 -19.22 48.97
N GLU A 568 41.08 -19.37 50.08
CA GLU A 568 40.47 -19.83 51.33
C GLU A 568 39.42 -18.79 51.79
N GLY A 569 38.15 -19.21 51.87
CA GLY A 569 37.00 -18.32 52.10
C GLY A 569 35.96 -18.37 50.98
N VAL A 570 35.25 -17.25 50.76
CA VAL A 570 34.15 -17.15 49.77
C VAL A 570 34.67 -16.58 48.44
N THR A 571 34.39 -17.27 47.35
CA THR A 571 34.63 -16.80 45.97
C THR A 571 33.30 -16.63 45.24
N VAL A 572 33.01 -15.41 44.77
CA VAL A 572 31.83 -15.13 43.94
C VAL A 572 32.16 -15.54 42.50
N LEU A 573 31.37 -16.47 41.95
CA LEU A 573 31.62 -17.05 40.62
C LEU A 573 30.83 -16.34 39.50
N SER A 574 29.64 -15.85 39.84
CA SER A 574 28.79 -15.00 38.99
C SER A 574 27.84 -14.19 39.87
N GLU A 575 26.96 -13.37 39.28
CA GLU A 575 25.93 -12.66 40.05
C GLU A 575 25.09 -13.63 40.90
N ASP A 576 24.78 -14.85 40.42
CA ASP A 576 23.84 -15.77 41.09
C ASP A 576 24.51 -16.97 41.78
N THR A 577 25.84 -17.06 41.79
CA THR A 577 26.58 -18.23 42.29
C THR A 577 27.83 -17.86 43.09
N ALA A 578 28.12 -18.68 44.11
CA ALA A 578 29.33 -18.55 44.92
C ALA A 578 29.88 -19.93 45.29
N ALA A 579 31.17 -20.00 45.56
CA ALA A 579 31.83 -21.17 46.12
C ALA A 579 32.55 -20.81 47.42
N VAL A 580 32.69 -21.78 48.32
CA VAL A 580 33.51 -21.66 49.51
C VAL A 580 34.53 -22.79 49.50
N PHE A 581 35.80 -22.44 49.70
CA PHE A 581 36.89 -23.39 49.83
C PHE A 581 37.62 -23.14 51.15
N VAL A 582 37.79 -24.18 51.97
CA VAL A 582 38.52 -24.08 53.24
C VAL A 582 39.43 -25.29 53.37
N ARG A 583 40.73 -25.10 53.60
CA ARG A 583 41.71 -26.20 53.71
C ARG A 583 41.75 -26.83 55.11
N SER A 584 41.35 -26.08 56.14
CA SER A 584 41.30 -26.53 57.54
C SER A 584 39.89 -26.42 58.12
N SER A 585 39.34 -27.52 58.64
CA SER A 585 37.96 -27.59 59.16
C SER A 585 37.68 -26.75 60.41
N ALA A 586 38.66 -26.00 60.94
CA ALA A 586 38.55 -25.40 62.27
C ALA A 586 37.49 -24.28 62.38
N ASP A 587 37.08 -23.61 61.30
CA ASP A 587 35.98 -22.63 61.35
C ASP A 587 35.35 -22.30 59.96
N SER A 588 34.88 -23.30 59.22
CA SER A 588 34.18 -23.06 57.93
C SER A 588 32.81 -22.39 58.12
N SER A 589 32.24 -22.48 59.32
CA SER A 589 30.91 -21.97 59.69
C SER A 589 30.76 -20.46 59.47
N LYS A 590 31.84 -19.69 59.69
CA LYS A 590 31.93 -18.24 59.50
C LYS A 590 31.63 -17.80 58.06
N TYR A 591 31.99 -18.63 57.07
CA TYR A 591 31.81 -18.34 55.65
C TYR A 591 30.47 -18.87 55.11
N ILE A 592 30.00 -20.00 55.66
CA ILE A 592 28.81 -20.72 55.18
C ILE A 592 27.51 -20.07 55.65
N ASN A 593 27.43 -19.67 56.93
CA ASN A 593 26.20 -19.19 57.54
C ASN A 593 25.62 -17.91 56.86
N PRO A 594 26.43 -16.92 56.45
CA PRO A 594 25.93 -15.76 55.70
C PRO A 594 25.30 -16.14 54.35
N LEU A 595 25.83 -17.17 53.67
CA LEU A 595 25.42 -17.55 52.32
C LEU A 595 24.13 -18.38 52.31
N LYS A 596 23.88 -19.21 53.34
CA LYS A 596 22.64 -20.00 53.46
C LYS A 596 21.36 -19.15 53.49
N ASN A 597 21.45 -17.88 53.89
CA ASN A 597 20.32 -16.95 53.90
C ASN A 597 20.08 -16.25 52.55
N ILE A 598 21.07 -16.29 51.65
CA ILE A 598 21.05 -15.61 50.35
C ILE A 598 20.74 -16.61 49.23
N TYR A 599 21.39 -17.77 49.28
CA TYR A 599 21.32 -18.81 48.25
C TYR A 599 20.42 -19.96 48.69
N LYS A 600 19.53 -20.41 47.79
CA LYS A 600 18.51 -21.43 48.09
C LYS A 600 19.03 -22.87 47.93
N LEU A 601 20.08 -23.07 47.12
CA LEU A 601 20.74 -24.35 46.92
C LEU A 601 22.15 -24.30 47.52
N SER A 602 22.50 -25.28 48.35
CA SER A 602 23.86 -25.50 48.85
C SER A 602 24.26 -26.96 48.68
N ILE A 603 25.37 -27.21 48.01
CA ILE A 603 25.95 -28.56 47.83
C ILE A 603 27.38 -28.52 48.37
N HIS A 604 27.80 -29.55 49.09
CA HIS A 604 29.16 -29.61 49.63
C HIS A 604 29.79 -31.00 49.49
N VAL A 605 31.11 -31.02 49.47
CA VAL A 605 31.94 -32.23 49.57
C VAL A 605 33.19 -31.96 50.40
N SER A 606 33.75 -33.03 50.96
CA SER A 606 35.07 -33.02 51.60
C SER A 606 36.08 -33.71 50.69
N ALA A 607 37.25 -33.11 50.54
CA ALA A 607 38.39 -33.63 49.79
C ALA A 607 39.60 -33.81 50.72
N ASP A 608 40.52 -34.69 50.35
CA ASP A 608 41.78 -34.88 51.07
C ASP A 608 42.68 -33.64 50.90
N SER A 609 42.92 -32.90 51.99
CA SER A 609 43.68 -31.65 51.91
C SER A 609 45.14 -31.88 51.48
N ALA A 610 45.73 -33.03 51.81
CA ALA A 610 47.13 -33.34 51.46
C ALA A 610 47.31 -33.66 49.97
N LYS A 611 46.22 -33.87 49.23
CA LYS A 611 46.24 -34.13 47.78
C LYS A 611 46.00 -32.88 46.94
N ILE A 612 45.62 -31.77 47.57
CA ILE A 612 45.42 -30.46 46.92
C ILE A 612 46.76 -29.71 46.92
N ASN A 613 47.64 -30.10 46.01
CA ASN A 613 49.00 -29.56 45.92
C ASN A 613 49.12 -28.30 45.03
N ASP A 614 48.01 -27.81 44.50
CA ASP A 614 47.95 -26.68 43.59
C ASP A 614 46.71 -25.82 43.88
N VAL A 615 46.56 -24.74 43.12
CA VAL A 615 45.45 -23.80 43.21
C VAL A 615 44.14 -24.47 42.80
N VAL A 616 43.13 -24.37 43.66
CA VAL A 616 41.77 -24.78 43.32
C VAL A 616 41.14 -23.69 42.45
N SER A 617 40.57 -24.07 41.32
CA SER A 617 39.89 -23.13 40.42
C SER A 617 38.51 -23.64 40.06
N ALA A 618 37.57 -22.73 39.80
CA ALA A 618 36.29 -23.02 39.19
C ALA A 618 36.30 -22.50 37.76
N ARG A 619 35.87 -23.34 36.82
CA ARG A 619 35.75 -22.97 35.40
C ARG A 619 34.50 -23.56 34.77
N GLU A 620 34.18 -23.07 33.58
CA GLU A 620 33.21 -23.71 32.72
C GLU A 620 33.66 -25.11 32.28
N ARG A 621 32.67 -25.95 31.96
CA ARG A 621 32.88 -27.27 31.37
C ARG A 621 33.45 -27.12 29.97
N ARG A 622 34.49 -27.91 29.66
CA ARG A 622 35.09 -27.97 28.33
C ARG A 622 34.64 -29.23 27.59
N PRO A 623 34.46 -29.17 26.25
CA PRO A 623 34.27 -30.38 25.45
C PRO A 623 35.43 -31.36 25.71
N GLY A 624 35.09 -32.60 26.07
CA GLY A 624 36.08 -33.64 26.36
C GLY A 624 36.37 -33.86 27.85
N ASP A 625 35.90 -33.00 28.76
CA ASP A 625 36.09 -33.18 30.21
C ASP A 625 35.66 -34.59 30.67
N ARG A 626 36.56 -35.25 31.41
CA ARG A 626 36.35 -36.60 31.98
C ARG A 626 36.47 -36.54 33.49
N TYR A 627 35.50 -37.14 34.18
CA TYR A 627 35.44 -37.16 35.63
C TYR A 627 35.61 -38.59 36.15
N PRO A 628 36.69 -38.89 36.90
CA PRO A 628 36.89 -40.16 37.59
C PRO A 628 36.02 -40.21 38.84
N PHE A 629 35.05 -41.13 38.86
CA PHE A 629 34.18 -41.35 40.00
C PHE A 629 33.68 -42.80 40.06
N GLY A 630 33.84 -43.44 41.22
CA GLY A 630 33.34 -44.79 41.49
C GLY A 630 34.15 -45.89 40.81
N GLY A 631 35.46 -45.68 40.61
CA GLY A 631 36.35 -46.61 39.92
C GLY A 631 36.24 -46.58 38.40
N MET A 632 35.48 -45.62 37.84
CA MET A 632 35.28 -45.45 36.40
C MET A 632 35.49 -43.99 35.99
N THR A 633 36.05 -43.77 34.80
CA THR A 633 36.19 -42.43 34.22
C THR A 633 35.11 -42.18 33.16
N ARG A 634 34.20 -41.25 33.42
CA ARG A 634 33.06 -40.95 32.53
C ARG A 634 33.16 -39.53 31.96
N ASN A 635 32.55 -39.32 30.79
CA ASN A 635 32.46 -37.99 30.19
C ASN A 635 31.48 -37.12 30.99
N VAL A 636 31.90 -35.89 31.34
CA VAL A 636 31.13 -34.97 32.19
C VAL A 636 29.76 -34.64 31.61
N LYS A 637 29.64 -34.50 30.27
CA LYS A 637 28.36 -34.25 29.59
C LYS A 637 27.37 -35.40 29.83
N LYS A 638 27.82 -36.64 29.68
CA LYS A 638 26.99 -37.84 29.89
C LYS A 638 26.62 -38.03 31.36
N LEU A 639 27.54 -37.73 32.29
CA LEU A 639 27.27 -37.76 33.73
C LEU A 639 26.16 -36.80 34.11
N LEU A 640 26.25 -35.53 33.70
CA LEU A 640 25.23 -34.54 34.04
C LEU A 640 23.88 -34.85 33.40
N GLN A 641 23.85 -35.46 32.22
CA GLN A 641 22.62 -35.96 31.60
C GLN A 641 21.89 -37.00 32.46
N SER A 642 22.62 -37.82 33.22
CA SER A 642 22.05 -38.83 34.13
C SER A 642 21.48 -38.29 35.44
N THR A 643 21.75 -37.01 35.78
CA THR A 643 21.19 -36.37 36.98
C THR A 643 19.73 -35.96 36.77
N LYS A 644 18.93 -35.84 37.84
CA LYS A 644 17.56 -35.31 37.75
C LYS A 644 17.49 -33.77 37.60
N LEU A 645 18.62 -33.09 37.47
CA LEU A 645 18.67 -31.62 37.40
C LEU A 645 18.09 -31.07 36.07
N PRO A 646 17.38 -29.94 36.06
CA PRO A 646 16.95 -29.25 34.83
C PRO A 646 18.12 -28.84 33.93
N LEU A 647 17.89 -28.76 32.61
CA LEU A 647 18.94 -28.40 31.62
C LEU A 647 19.58 -27.04 31.91
N GLU A 648 18.77 -26.07 32.33
CA GLU A 648 19.21 -24.74 32.73
C GLU A 648 20.18 -24.85 33.92
N THR A 649 19.80 -25.55 35.00
CA THR A 649 20.69 -25.78 36.15
C THR A 649 21.98 -26.50 35.77
N ARG A 650 21.90 -27.53 34.90
CA ARG A 650 23.10 -28.24 34.40
C ARG A 650 24.03 -27.36 33.58
N ARG A 651 23.55 -26.25 32.99
CA ARG A 651 24.40 -25.32 32.23
C ARG A 651 25.29 -24.47 33.12
N PHE A 652 24.83 -24.14 34.33
CA PHE A 652 25.51 -23.24 35.26
C PHE A 652 26.39 -23.94 36.31
N LEU A 653 26.47 -25.27 36.32
CA LEU A 653 27.32 -25.97 37.27
C LEU A 653 28.80 -25.79 36.89
N PRO A 654 29.64 -25.19 37.77
CA PRO A 654 31.07 -25.10 37.54
C PRO A 654 31.72 -26.48 37.61
N VAL A 655 32.90 -26.58 37.01
CA VAL A 655 33.86 -27.66 37.25
C VAL A 655 34.95 -27.11 38.17
N PHE A 656 35.12 -27.74 39.33
CA PHE A 656 36.23 -27.41 40.22
C PHE A 656 37.45 -28.25 39.84
N THR A 657 38.59 -27.60 39.68
CA THR A 657 39.85 -28.21 39.28
C THR A 657 40.99 -27.89 40.24
N VAL A 658 42.01 -28.74 40.26
CA VAL A 658 43.33 -28.49 40.84
C VAL A 658 44.31 -28.65 39.70
N GLY A 659 44.91 -27.55 39.25
CA GLY A 659 45.57 -27.50 37.93
C GLY A 659 44.57 -27.90 36.82
N ASP A 660 44.95 -28.88 35.98
CA ASP A 660 44.11 -29.40 34.90
C ASP A 660 43.17 -30.56 35.32
N GLU A 661 43.31 -31.08 36.53
CA GLU A 661 42.51 -32.21 37.00
C GLU A 661 41.22 -31.77 37.69
N ILE A 662 40.13 -32.47 37.41
CA ILE A 662 38.83 -32.17 38.00
C ILE A 662 38.76 -32.77 39.41
N ILE A 663 38.77 -31.92 40.44
CA ILE A 663 38.59 -32.33 41.84
C ILE A 663 37.13 -32.62 42.16
N TRP A 664 36.21 -31.78 41.68
CA TRP A 664 34.80 -31.88 42.03
C TRP A 664 33.86 -31.35 40.96
N LEU A 665 32.78 -32.11 40.76
CA LEU A 665 31.61 -31.72 39.96
C LEU A 665 30.39 -31.66 40.89
N PRO A 666 29.78 -30.48 41.11
CA PRO A 666 28.65 -30.34 42.05
C PRO A 666 27.49 -31.28 41.73
N GLY A 667 26.98 -31.94 42.76
CA GLY A 667 25.96 -33.00 42.65
C GLY A 667 26.53 -34.41 42.54
N PHE A 668 27.85 -34.56 42.48
CA PHE A 668 28.55 -35.85 42.58
C PHE A 668 29.54 -35.84 43.76
N PRO A 669 29.91 -37.02 44.29
CA PRO A 669 31.01 -37.12 45.25
C PRO A 669 32.32 -36.66 44.62
N VAL A 670 33.29 -36.28 45.47
CA VAL A 670 34.63 -35.85 45.05
C VAL A 670 35.30 -36.91 44.17
N SER A 671 36.14 -36.48 43.22
CA SER A 671 36.83 -37.40 42.31
C SER A 671 37.67 -38.42 43.10
N ASP A 672 37.74 -39.65 42.57
CA ASP A 672 38.33 -40.81 43.28
C ASP A 672 39.75 -40.54 43.82
N ARG A 673 40.57 -39.77 43.09
CA ARG A 673 41.92 -39.38 43.52
C ARG A 673 41.91 -38.55 44.81
N PHE A 674 40.94 -37.66 44.95
CA PHE A 674 40.86 -36.66 46.02
C PHE A 674 39.95 -37.08 47.18
N ARG A 675 39.51 -38.35 47.23
CA ARG A 675 38.76 -38.88 48.36
C ARG A 675 39.59 -38.79 49.65
N PRO A 676 38.98 -38.39 50.78
CA PRO A 676 39.64 -38.36 52.09
C PRO A 676 40.25 -39.71 52.44
N SER A 677 41.56 -39.73 52.74
CA SER A 677 42.27 -40.92 53.24
C SER A 677 42.87 -40.76 54.64
N GLY A 678 42.75 -39.58 55.26
CA GLY A 678 43.20 -39.28 56.61
C GLY A 678 42.41 -38.13 57.25
N ASP A 679 42.86 -37.65 58.42
CA ASP A 679 42.12 -36.68 59.25
C ASP A 679 42.14 -35.23 58.73
N GLN A 680 43.00 -34.91 57.75
CA GLN A 680 43.09 -33.57 57.16
C GLN A 680 42.17 -33.45 55.93
N VAL A 681 41.03 -32.78 56.11
CA VAL A 681 40.03 -32.56 55.05
C VAL A 681 39.92 -31.10 54.66
N ALA A 682 39.81 -30.86 53.36
CA ALA A 682 39.40 -29.58 52.79
C ALA A 682 37.91 -29.61 52.43
N GLU A 683 37.19 -28.54 52.74
CA GLU A 683 35.76 -28.41 52.42
C GLU A 683 35.55 -27.57 51.16
N LEU A 684 34.71 -28.06 50.26
CA LEU A 684 34.26 -27.37 49.05
C LEU A 684 32.75 -27.25 49.07
N TRP A 685 32.25 -26.03 49.04
CA TRP A 685 30.82 -25.72 48.96
C TRP A 685 30.50 -24.96 47.68
N PHE A 686 29.34 -25.23 47.10
CA PHE A 686 28.77 -24.49 45.98
C PHE A 686 27.35 -24.00 46.35
N PHE A 687 27.10 -22.72 46.09
CA PHE A 687 25.85 -22.03 46.40
C PHE A 687 25.22 -21.44 45.12
N SER A 688 23.90 -21.53 44.99
CA SER A 688 23.14 -20.91 43.89
C SER A 688 21.76 -20.40 44.32
N GLU A 689 21.34 -19.24 43.76
CA GLU A 689 20.03 -18.63 44.06
C GLU A 689 18.88 -19.39 43.38
N LYS A 690 19.17 -20.11 42.29
CA LYS A 690 18.17 -20.80 41.46
C LYS A 690 17.75 -22.13 42.10
N ASN A 691 16.57 -22.13 42.72
CA ASN A 691 15.92 -23.36 43.17
C ASN A 691 15.56 -24.22 41.94
N SER A 692 15.79 -25.53 42.01
CA SER A 692 15.37 -26.50 40.99
C SER A 692 13.86 -26.77 40.97
N ASP A 693 13.04 -25.89 41.55
CA ASP A 693 11.58 -25.92 41.49
C ASP A 693 11.04 -24.56 41.04
N SER A 694 10.58 -24.51 39.78
CA SER A 694 9.95 -23.36 39.18
C SER A 694 8.46 -23.32 39.55
N SER A 695 8.13 -22.72 40.68
CA SER A 695 6.78 -22.20 40.95
C SER A 695 6.82 -21.01 41.92
N ASP A 696 7.43 -19.90 41.50
CA ASP A 696 6.92 -18.57 41.87
C ASP A 696 7.63 -17.48 41.05
N GLN A 697 6.94 -16.94 40.05
CA GLN A 697 7.25 -15.61 39.52
C GLN A 697 6.35 -14.61 40.24
N ARG A 698 6.88 -13.97 41.29
CA ARG A 698 6.42 -12.64 41.70
C ARG A 698 7.63 -11.76 41.89
N GLY A 699 7.59 -10.64 41.17
CA GLY A 699 8.71 -9.73 41.01
C GLY A 699 9.26 -9.21 42.33
N ARG A 700 10.53 -8.83 42.30
CA ARG A 700 11.11 -7.90 43.26
C ARG A 700 12.34 -7.25 42.64
N ASN A 701 12.24 -5.94 42.43
CA ASN A 701 13.35 -5.01 42.61
C ASN A 701 14.07 -5.35 43.92
N ARG A 702 15.26 -5.93 43.82
CA ARG A 702 16.25 -6.02 44.90
C ARG A 702 17.65 -5.81 44.29
N ARG A 703 17.87 -4.63 43.74
CA ARG A 703 19.16 -3.98 43.90
C ARG A 703 19.16 -3.39 45.31
N ASP A 704 20.28 -3.49 46.01
CA ASP A 704 20.51 -3.15 47.43
C ASP A 704 20.23 -4.28 48.43
N ARG A 705 21.31 -4.63 49.16
CA ARG A 705 21.51 -5.68 50.18
C ARG A 705 22.22 -6.94 49.69
N ARG A 706 23.48 -6.79 49.26
CA ARG A 706 24.51 -7.82 49.49
C ARG A 706 25.52 -7.26 50.51
N PRO A 707 25.91 -8.02 51.54
CA PRO A 707 26.96 -7.59 52.45
C PRO A 707 28.27 -7.43 51.66
N HIS A 708 29.07 -6.40 52.00
CA HIS A 708 30.46 -6.30 51.57
C HIS A 708 31.25 -7.47 52.16
N LEU A 709 31.21 -8.63 51.50
CA LEU A 709 32.17 -9.69 51.70
C LEU A 709 33.46 -9.21 51.04
N GLY A 710 34.50 -8.96 51.84
CA GLY A 710 35.80 -8.52 51.35
C GLY A 710 36.26 -9.45 50.22
N LYS A 711 36.49 -8.88 49.04
CA LYS A 711 37.21 -9.57 47.97
C LYS A 711 38.64 -9.79 48.48
N CYS A 712 39.13 -11.02 48.41
CA CYS A 712 40.56 -11.28 48.45
C CYS A 712 41.20 -10.79 47.14
#